data_AF-D2Q7H6-F1
#
_entry.id   AF-D2Q7H6-F1
#
_cell.length_a   1.000
_cell.length_b   1.000
_cell.length_c   1.000
_cell.angle_alpha   90.00
_cell.angle_beta   90.00
_cell.angle_gamma   90.00
#
_symmetry.space_group_name_H-M   'P 1'
#
loop_
_entity.id
_entity.type
_entity.pdbx_description
1 polymer ?
#
loop_
_entity_poly.entity_id
_entity_poly.type
_entity_poly.pdbx_seq_one_letter_code
_entity_poly.pdbx_strand_id
1 'polypeptide(L)'
;MQKKEEHMGKHKALQGAIAAFASVATLGALAVPALADSASTYSPNGKSVAELAQHGGAQRIAAIGNKSAKNVVLFIGDGMGDSEITVARNYLKGVNGHFDGLDAVGQPGALDDVEAGTGQYTTFSLGSNSSDSAVGKDGKGNLNANSNPGKITAVTDSSASGSAWATGTKTYNNAVDVDVYGNPQLNLFELAKAAGKATGNVTTAEIQDATPAVLESHSSERGCYGPQGKTDGSSNDAAKRCLVNQLKENGGIGSISEQLLDTRADVTIGGGSKYFRQTVQGGEYAGKTVWEQAKEMGYQAVENDPAAMNALEYKEGQPVLALMSDGNMPTKFNASKATAKDPSKDANPTVCTVNDQWLGNQGSSLKDMSKKALELLNANPASQSNGFFLQIEGASIDKQDHAGNACGQIGETDDFDQAISYVLQNVDLSDTLVIVTADHAHTSQILNAQPAYALSTVLKTADGNNMVVSYGTAQEDSRDEEGGYNGGDMEHTGTQLRIAASGPGAQRVIGLTDQTDNFYTIAGALGLATTTDQQKALSDNAEVKVATENGSYAADATGFNGDAVLSYELKDKSGNVIAASDSTTPLSGVRVKTAQTTAIALDKVAEGNEYTLTVTGRQSGKSVTVDFQAPAAGSSDKNADKNGVIASGKVNNNPKADGSPLGETGTAVAVVAIAVAMLAAIAMIIKTVKITR
;
A
#
# COMPACT_ATOMS: atom_id res chain seq x y z
N MET A 1 -22.69 45.55 -50.72
CA MET A 1 -22.13 45.84 -52.07
C MET A 1 -20.73 45.24 -52.12
N GLN A 2 -20.55 44.04 -52.69
CA GLN A 2 -19.94 43.79 -54.03
C GLN A 2 -18.46 44.24 -54.11
N LYS A 3 -17.43 43.43 -54.44
CA LYS A 3 -17.20 42.30 -55.38
C LYS A 3 -15.96 41.46 -54.88
N LYS A 4 -15.79 40.13 -55.07
CA LYS A 4 -15.53 39.28 -56.28
C LYS A 4 -14.32 39.78 -57.13
N GLU A 5 -13.39 38.99 -57.69
CA GLU A 5 -13.30 37.57 -58.08
C GLU A 5 -11.84 37.23 -58.53
N GLU A 6 -11.48 35.93 -58.42
CA GLU A 6 -10.59 35.03 -59.21
C GLU A 6 -9.46 35.51 -60.16
N HIS A 7 -8.34 34.75 -60.17
CA HIS A 7 -7.94 33.92 -61.34
C HIS A 7 -6.84 32.87 -61.07
N MET A 8 -7.05 31.66 -61.61
CA MET A 8 -6.13 30.51 -61.76
C MET A 8 -5.24 30.58 -63.01
N GLY A 9 -4.08 29.89 -63.00
CA GLY A 9 -3.30 29.51 -64.20
C GLY A 9 -2.08 28.59 -63.93
N LYS A 10 -1.95 27.50 -64.71
CA LYS A 10 -1.11 26.29 -64.55
C LYS A 10 0.25 26.35 -65.30
N HIS A 11 1.28 25.57 -64.91
CA HIS A 11 1.91 24.45 -65.68
C HIS A 11 3.29 23.91 -65.16
N LYS A 12 3.32 22.59 -64.86
CA LYS A 12 4.30 21.49 -65.15
C LYS A 12 5.83 21.76 -65.18
N ALA A 13 6.69 21.13 -64.37
CA ALA A 13 7.18 19.72 -64.29
C ALA A 13 8.40 19.40 -65.19
N LEU A 14 9.54 18.95 -64.62
CA LEU A 14 10.25 17.70 -64.98
C LEU A 14 11.43 17.33 -64.03
N GLN A 15 11.60 16.01 -63.92
CA GLN A 15 12.42 15.08 -63.14
C GLN A 15 13.95 15.21 -63.14
N GLY A 16 14.56 14.56 -62.13
CA GLY A 16 15.89 13.94 -62.19
C GLY A 16 16.07 12.94 -61.04
N ALA A 17 16.33 11.67 -61.37
CA ALA A 17 16.39 10.50 -60.47
C ALA A 17 17.78 9.84 -60.48
N ILE A 18 18.27 9.33 -59.34
CA ILE A 18 19.33 8.29 -59.18
C ILE A 18 19.08 7.64 -57.79
N ALA A 19 18.49 6.44 -57.62
CA ALA A 19 19.08 5.07 -57.63
C ALA A 19 20.26 4.84 -56.66
N ALA A 20 20.57 3.68 -56.07
CA ALA A 20 19.90 2.55 -55.40
C ALA A 20 21.03 1.51 -55.07
N PHE A 21 20.88 0.71 -53.99
CA PHE A 21 21.66 -0.50 -53.60
C PHE A 21 23.11 -0.31 -53.09
N ALA A 22 23.70 -1.07 -52.16
CA ALA A 22 23.40 -2.19 -51.22
C ALA A 22 24.53 -2.09 -50.11
N SER A 23 24.57 -2.73 -48.93
CA SER A 23 24.36 -4.14 -48.54
C SER A 23 24.59 -4.30 -47.01
N VAL A 24 24.20 -5.47 -46.52
CA VAL A 24 24.02 -5.97 -45.14
C VAL A 24 25.32 -6.39 -44.41
N ALA A 25 25.25 -6.35 -43.07
CA ALA A 25 26.00 -7.10 -42.02
C ALA A 25 27.39 -6.64 -41.55
N THR A 26 27.53 -6.34 -40.25
CA THR A 26 27.97 -7.34 -39.24
C THR A 26 27.94 -6.77 -37.81
N LEU A 27 27.74 -7.70 -36.86
CA LEU A 27 27.73 -7.56 -35.41
C LEU A 27 28.95 -6.81 -34.83
N GLY A 28 28.74 -6.18 -33.66
CA GLY A 28 29.79 -6.04 -32.66
C GLY A 28 29.97 -4.64 -32.09
N ALA A 29 29.11 -4.24 -31.16
CA ALA A 29 29.49 -3.26 -30.15
C ALA A 29 28.78 -3.62 -28.84
N LEU A 30 29.58 -4.09 -27.89
CA LEU A 30 29.21 -4.37 -26.51
C LEU A 30 28.42 -3.19 -25.93
N ALA A 31 27.21 -3.46 -25.48
CA ALA A 31 26.49 -2.57 -24.59
C ALA A 31 27.27 -2.50 -23.27
N VAL A 32 28.03 -1.42 -23.10
CA VAL A 32 28.50 -1.01 -21.77
C VAL A 32 27.25 -0.51 -21.03
N PRO A 33 26.92 -1.01 -19.84
CA PRO A 33 25.86 -0.39 -19.05
C PRO A 33 26.32 1.02 -18.70
N ALA A 34 25.66 2.02 -19.27
CA ALA A 34 25.82 3.39 -18.83
C ALA A 34 25.28 3.45 -17.40
N LEU A 35 26.19 3.61 -16.44
CA LEU A 35 25.87 4.14 -15.12
C LEU A 35 25.09 5.45 -15.35
N ALA A 36 23.81 5.44 -15.03
CA ALA A 36 22.97 6.63 -15.09
C ALA A 36 23.48 7.60 -14.02
N ASP A 37 24.17 8.64 -14.47
CA ASP A 37 24.51 9.80 -13.67
C ASP A 37 23.21 10.52 -13.29
N SER A 38 22.98 10.65 -11.99
CA SER A 38 21.78 11.21 -11.35
C SER A 38 21.76 12.73 -11.45
N ALA A 39 21.75 13.26 -12.68
CA ALA A 39 21.48 14.66 -12.96
C ALA A 39 20.04 14.77 -13.47
N SER A 40 19.16 15.37 -12.67
CA SER A 40 17.77 15.66 -13.00
C SER A 40 17.66 16.46 -14.30
N THR A 41 17.44 15.80 -15.42
CA THR A 41 16.96 16.46 -16.63
C THR A 41 15.47 16.67 -16.47
N TYR A 42 15.08 17.88 -16.07
CA TYR A 42 13.69 18.31 -16.10
C TYR A 42 13.11 18.05 -17.49
N SER A 43 12.19 17.09 -17.61
CA SER A 43 11.49 16.81 -18.87
C SER A 43 10.35 17.84 -19.00
N PRO A 44 10.40 18.74 -20.00
CA PRO A 44 9.31 19.70 -20.22
C PRO A 44 7.98 19.03 -20.60
N ASN A 45 8.02 17.76 -21.01
CA ASN A 45 6.84 16.97 -21.38
C ASN A 45 6.38 16.01 -20.27
N GLY A 46 7.00 16.05 -19.08
CA GLY A 46 6.77 15.07 -18.02
C GLY A 46 7.37 13.69 -18.32
N LYS A 47 7.12 12.73 -17.43
CA LYS A 47 7.49 11.31 -17.57
C LYS A 47 6.30 10.53 -18.13
N SER A 48 6.55 9.52 -18.95
CA SER A 48 5.53 8.59 -19.44
C SER A 48 5.03 7.65 -18.33
N VAL A 49 3.90 6.98 -18.56
CA VAL A 49 3.39 5.92 -17.64
C VAL A 49 4.46 4.86 -17.38
N ALA A 50 5.16 4.41 -18.43
CA ALA A 50 6.18 3.36 -18.30
C ALA A 50 7.38 3.79 -17.44
N GLU A 51 7.75 5.08 -17.49
CA GLU A 51 8.80 5.66 -16.65
C GLU A 51 8.31 5.85 -15.21
N LEU A 52 7.08 6.32 -15.02
CA LEU A 52 6.49 6.56 -13.69
C LEU A 52 6.17 5.26 -12.93
N ALA A 53 5.86 4.18 -13.64
CA ALA A 53 5.55 2.88 -13.06
C ALA A 53 6.78 2.14 -12.52
N GLN A 54 8.00 2.59 -12.84
CA GLN A 54 9.21 2.04 -12.25
C GLN A 54 9.33 2.44 -10.79
N HIS A 55 9.95 1.59 -9.96
CA HIS A 55 10.35 1.95 -8.61
C HIS A 55 11.26 3.19 -8.63
N GLY A 56 10.87 4.26 -7.92
CA GLY A 56 11.56 5.56 -7.97
C GLY A 56 11.32 6.37 -9.24
N GLY A 57 10.48 5.88 -10.15
CA GLY A 57 10.12 6.53 -11.40
C GLY A 57 9.49 7.91 -11.21
N ALA A 58 8.78 8.14 -10.10
CA ALA A 58 8.16 9.42 -9.77
C ALA A 58 8.98 10.32 -8.83
N GLN A 59 10.13 9.84 -8.34
CA GLN A 59 10.97 10.54 -7.35
C GLN A 59 11.36 11.96 -7.82
N ARG A 60 11.30 12.93 -6.89
CA ARG A 60 11.65 14.34 -7.10
C ARG A 60 12.66 14.90 -6.11
N ILE A 61 12.95 14.20 -5.00
CA ILE A 61 13.90 14.66 -3.97
C ILE A 61 15.27 14.98 -4.58
N ALA A 62 15.78 16.18 -4.25
CA ALA A 62 17.18 16.54 -4.43
C ALA A 62 18.05 15.87 -3.35
N ALA A 63 19.34 15.65 -3.60
CA ALA A 63 20.28 14.98 -2.68
C ALA A 63 20.61 15.76 -1.38
N ILE A 64 19.61 16.32 -0.71
CA ILE A 64 19.68 17.13 0.51
C ILE A 64 19.19 16.27 1.69
N GLY A 65 19.87 16.31 2.83
CA GLY A 65 19.50 15.57 4.03
C GLY A 65 19.83 14.08 3.94
N ASN A 66 20.91 13.65 4.59
CA ASN A 66 21.38 12.26 4.61
C ASN A 66 21.55 11.69 6.03
N LYS A 67 20.99 12.36 7.04
CA LYS A 67 21.07 11.88 8.41
C LYS A 67 20.16 10.67 8.59
N SER A 68 20.69 9.67 9.29
CA SER A 68 19.96 8.51 9.74
C SER A 68 19.17 8.83 11.01
N ALA A 69 17.99 8.23 11.14
CA ALA A 69 17.20 8.19 12.36
C ALA A 69 17.19 6.75 12.91
N LYS A 70 17.15 6.61 14.23
CA LYS A 70 16.87 5.33 14.87
C LYS A 70 15.41 4.95 14.62
N ASN A 71 14.50 5.90 14.81
CA ASN A 71 13.07 5.69 14.72
C ASN A 71 12.43 6.62 13.68
N VAL A 72 11.33 6.18 13.07
CA VAL A 72 10.49 7.03 12.25
C VAL A 72 9.03 6.89 12.70
N VAL A 73 8.36 8.03 12.88
CA VAL A 73 6.90 8.09 13.08
C VAL A 73 6.28 8.85 11.91
N LEU A 74 5.41 8.17 11.16
CA LEU A 74 4.63 8.76 10.06
C LEU A 74 3.18 8.97 10.51
N PHE A 75 2.73 10.21 10.45
CA PHE A 75 1.35 10.61 10.68
C PHE A 75 0.66 10.89 9.34
N ILE A 76 -0.46 10.22 9.09
CA ILE A 76 -1.33 10.43 7.93
C ILE A 76 -2.70 10.95 8.42
N GLY A 77 -3.05 12.18 8.04
CA GLY A 77 -4.44 12.61 8.09
C GLY A 77 -5.07 12.30 6.74
N ASP A 78 -5.87 11.23 6.65
CA ASP A 78 -6.52 10.82 5.39
C ASP A 78 -7.40 11.98 4.89
N GLY A 79 -7.20 12.41 3.64
CA GLY A 79 -7.87 13.57 3.04
C GLY A 79 -7.54 14.94 3.66
N MET A 80 -6.55 15.04 4.55
CA MET A 80 -6.24 16.26 5.32
C MET A 80 -5.36 17.26 4.53
N GLY A 81 -5.93 17.88 3.50
CA GLY A 81 -5.30 18.97 2.77
C GLY A 81 -5.16 20.26 3.59
N ASP A 82 -4.51 21.27 2.99
CA ASP A 82 -4.32 22.58 3.64
C ASP A 82 -5.65 23.26 4.02
N SER A 83 -6.72 22.99 3.27
CA SER A 83 -8.07 23.50 3.57
C SER A 83 -8.63 22.88 4.84
N GLU A 84 -8.57 21.56 4.97
CA GLU A 84 -9.06 20.80 6.11
C GLU A 84 -8.34 21.21 7.40
N ILE A 85 -7.00 21.37 7.34
CA ILE A 85 -6.19 21.89 8.45
C ILE A 85 -6.69 23.30 8.84
N THR A 86 -6.96 24.16 7.86
CA THR A 86 -7.40 25.55 8.11
C THR A 86 -8.82 25.61 8.65
N VAL A 87 -9.73 24.77 8.16
CA VAL A 87 -11.10 24.62 8.67
C VAL A 87 -11.05 24.26 10.16
N ALA A 88 -10.28 23.23 10.52
CA ALA A 88 -10.15 22.81 11.90
C ALA A 88 -9.49 23.88 12.78
N ARG A 89 -8.41 24.52 12.33
CA ARG A 89 -7.72 25.59 13.07
C ARG A 89 -8.65 26.77 13.33
N ASN A 90 -9.30 27.27 12.29
CA ASN A 90 -10.18 28.42 12.40
C ASN A 90 -11.33 28.16 13.38
N TYR A 91 -11.91 26.95 13.32
CA TYR A 91 -12.98 26.57 14.23
C TYR A 91 -12.50 26.44 15.69
N LEU A 92 -11.44 25.67 15.93
CA LEU A 92 -11.00 25.27 17.28
C LEU A 92 -10.14 26.31 17.99
N LYS A 93 -9.26 26.97 17.23
CA LYS A 93 -8.19 27.83 17.76
C LYS A 93 -8.35 29.29 17.35
N GLY A 94 -9.23 29.58 16.40
CA GLY A 94 -9.39 30.90 15.78
C GLY A 94 -8.43 31.10 14.60
N VAL A 95 -8.70 32.09 13.76
CA VAL A 95 -7.97 32.31 12.49
C VAL A 95 -6.50 32.67 12.69
N ASN A 96 -6.15 33.19 13.86
CA ASN A 96 -4.78 33.50 14.28
C ASN A 96 -4.30 32.59 15.43
N GLY A 97 -5.01 31.47 15.65
CA GLY A 97 -4.61 30.44 16.60
C GLY A 97 -3.57 29.49 16.03
N HIS A 98 -3.22 28.47 16.83
CA HIS A 98 -2.20 27.48 16.48
C HIS A 98 -2.58 26.11 17.05
N PHE A 99 -2.22 25.06 16.32
CA PHE A 99 -2.30 23.67 16.79
C PHE A 99 -1.01 23.24 17.49
N ASP A 100 -1.12 22.48 18.58
CA ASP A 100 0.03 22.15 19.42
C ASP A 100 0.93 21.07 18.79
N GLY A 101 0.37 20.20 17.94
CA GLY A 101 1.10 19.17 17.20
C GLY A 101 1.27 19.53 15.73
N LEU A 102 0.15 19.69 15.00
CA LEU A 102 0.12 19.89 13.55
C LEU A 102 1.00 21.05 13.09
N ASP A 103 0.98 22.16 13.83
CA ASP A 103 1.71 23.37 13.44
C ASP A 103 3.13 23.44 14.04
N ALA A 104 3.46 22.57 15.00
CA ALA A 104 4.80 22.44 15.56
C ALA A 104 5.74 21.64 14.65
N VAL A 105 5.25 20.59 13.98
CA VAL A 105 6.07 19.80 13.04
C VAL A 105 6.48 20.65 11.84
N GLY A 106 7.76 20.60 11.49
CA GLY A 106 8.31 21.38 10.38
C GLY A 106 8.75 22.80 10.76
N GLN A 107 8.63 23.21 12.03
CA GLN A 107 9.06 24.52 12.53
C GLN A 107 10.30 24.38 13.44
N PRO A 108 11.51 24.81 13.01
CA PRO A 108 12.73 24.66 13.80
C PRO A 108 12.63 25.24 15.22
N GLY A 109 12.07 26.46 15.35
CA GLY A 109 11.98 27.16 16.63
C GLY A 109 10.83 26.71 17.55
N ALA A 110 9.93 25.83 17.10
CA ALA A 110 8.84 25.31 17.92
C ALA A 110 9.25 24.10 18.77
N LEU A 111 10.38 23.46 18.43
CA LEU A 111 10.83 22.19 18.99
C LEU A 111 12.33 22.24 19.33
N ASP A 112 12.79 23.33 19.94
CA ASP A 112 14.17 23.51 20.41
C ASP A 112 15.28 23.38 19.32
N ASP A 113 15.08 24.00 18.15
CA ASP A 113 16.04 24.07 17.03
C ASP A 113 16.45 22.69 16.44
N VAL A 114 15.49 21.78 16.33
CA VAL A 114 15.66 20.51 15.60
C VAL A 114 15.74 20.71 14.08
N GLU A 115 16.31 19.73 13.37
CA GLU A 115 16.15 19.66 11.91
C GLU A 115 14.66 19.61 11.57
N ALA A 116 14.22 20.49 10.70
CA ALA A 116 12.82 20.56 10.30
C ALA A 116 12.68 20.96 8.84
N GLY A 117 11.53 20.61 8.25
CA GLY A 117 11.19 20.96 6.89
C GLY A 117 9.68 21.02 6.70
N THR A 118 9.22 21.93 5.84
CA THR A 118 7.86 21.96 5.33
C THR A 118 7.91 22.12 3.82
N GLY A 119 7.08 21.38 3.10
CA GLY A 119 6.94 21.48 1.65
C GLY A 119 5.57 20.99 1.19
N GLN A 120 5.46 20.75 -0.10
CA GLN A 120 4.27 20.19 -0.74
C GLN A 120 4.66 18.99 -1.60
N TYR A 121 3.75 18.02 -1.75
CA TYR A 121 3.98 16.92 -2.69
C TYR A 121 2.85 16.65 -3.67
N THR A 122 3.17 15.94 -4.74
CA THR A 122 2.20 15.48 -5.74
C THR A 122 1.63 14.09 -5.42
N THR A 123 0.33 13.92 -5.64
CA THR A 123 -0.44 12.72 -5.19
C THR A 123 -1.06 11.91 -6.33
N PHE A 124 -0.91 12.30 -7.60
CA PHE A 124 -1.51 11.60 -8.75
C PHE A 124 -1.23 10.08 -8.77
N SER A 125 -2.11 9.31 -9.40
CA SER A 125 -1.97 7.86 -9.58
C SER A 125 -1.77 7.48 -11.06
N LEU A 126 -1.53 6.19 -11.32
CA LEU A 126 -1.38 5.60 -12.64
C LEU A 126 -2.58 4.73 -13.02
N GLY A 127 -3.78 5.09 -12.58
CA GLY A 127 -5.02 4.51 -13.08
C GLY A 127 -6.19 4.96 -12.21
N SER A 128 -7.37 5.11 -12.82
CA SER A 128 -8.56 5.56 -12.11
C SER A 128 -9.26 4.42 -11.36
N ASN A 129 -8.92 3.16 -11.66
CA ASN A 129 -9.34 1.93 -10.97
C ASN A 129 -8.55 0.72 -11.49
N SER A 130 -8.86 -0.48 -11.02
CA SER A 130 -8.19 -1.72 -11.41
C SER A 130 -8.30 -2.11 -12.89
N SER A 131 -9.27 -1.59 -13.66
CA SER A 131 -9.35 -1.85 -15.10
C SER A 131 -8.27 -1.14 -15.92
N ASP A 132 -7.60 -0.13 -15.32
CA ASP A 132 -6.41 0.49 -15.89
C ASP A 132 -5.14 -0.33 -15.61
N SER A 133 -5.22 -1.51 -14.97
CA SER A 133 -4.08 -2.38 -14.65
C SER A 133 -4.04 -3.67 -15.48
N ALA A 134 -2.88 -4.35 -15.49
CA ALA A 134 -2.77 -5.66 -16.15
C ALA A 134 -3.54 -6.77 -15.39
N VAL A 135 -3.94 -6.51 -14.15
CA VAL A 135 -4.61 -7.45 -13.24
C VAL A 135 -6.02 -7.02 -12.86
N GLY A 136 -6.66 -6.20 -13.71
CA GLY A 136 -8.07 -5.84 -13.54
C GLY A 136 -8.98 -7.06 -13.46
N LYS A 137 -10.14 -6.94 -12.81
CA LYS A 137 -11.12 -8.02 -12.68
C LYS A 137 -12.44 -7.69 -13.37
N ASP A 138 -13.17 -8.71 -13.80
CA ASP A 138 -14.56 -8.60 -14.24
C ASP A 138 -15.54 -8.53 -13.05
N GLY A 139 -16.84 -8.36 -13.32
CA GLY A 139 -17.87 -8.32 -12.27
C GLY A 139 -18.05 -9.64 -11.50
N LYS A 140 -17.39 -10.72 -11.90
CA LYS A 140 -17.36 -12.02 -11.22
C LYS A 140 -16.05 -12.28 -10.48
N GLY A 141 -15.10 -11.34 -10.54
CA GLY A 141 -13.79 -11.46 -9.91
C GLY A 141 -12.73 -12.17 -10.74
N ASN A 142 -13.03 -12.56 -11.98
CA ASN A 142 -12.04 -13.21 -12.84
C ASN A 142 -11.12 -12.16 -13.46
N LEU A 143 -9.87 -12.56 -13.75
CA LEU A 143 -8.91 -11.73 -14.45
C LEU A 143 -9.48 -11.21 -15.78
N ASN A 144 -9.48 -9.89 -15.92
CA ASN A 144 -9.82 -9.13 -17.11
C ASN A 144 -8.64 -8.19 -17.44
N ALA A 145 -7.59 -8.78 -18.03
CA ALA A 145 -6.32 -8.09 -18.24
C ALA A 145 -6.44 -6.94 -19.25
N ASN A 146 -5.92 -5.77 -18.88
CA ASN A 146 -5.68 -4.66 -19.81
C ASN A 146 -4.30 -4.81 -20.46
N SER A 147 -4.26 -4.85 -21.80
CA SER A 147 -3.00 -4.97 -22.54
C SER A 147 -2.15 -3.69 -22.55
N ASN A 148 -2.70 -2.55 -22.13
CA ASN A 148 -2.03 -1.27 -22.02
C ASN A 148 -2.19 -0.71 -20.59
N PRO A 149 -1.52 -1.31 -19.61
CA PRO A 149 -1.67 -0.93 -18.22
C PRO A 149 -1.08 0.45 -17.93
N GLY A 150 -1.75 1.16 -17.04
CA GLY A 150 -1.37 2.44 -16.51
C GLY A 150 -1.96 3.63 -17.26
N LYS A 151 -2.45 4.61 -16.51
CA LYS A 151 -2.98 5.87 -17.00
C LYS A 151 -2.76 6.98 -15.98
N ILE A 152 -2.03 8.03 -16.35
CA ILE A 152 -1.84 9.19 -15.45
C ILE A 152 -3.21 9.76 -15.08
N THR A 153 -3.53 9.68 -13.78
CA THR A 153 -4.82 10.07 -13.21
C THR A 153 -4.57 11.12 -12.14
N ALA A 154 -5.17 12.30 -12.30
CA ALA A 154 -4.87 13.46 -11.46
C ALA A 154 -5.34 13.29 -10.00
N VAL A 155 -6.38 12.49 -9.77
CA VAL A 155 -6.99 12.28 -8.45
C VAL A 155 -6.79 10.83 -8.04
N THR A 156 -5.98 10.61 -7.02
CA THR A 156 -5.73 9.31 -6.42
C THR A 156 -6.82 8.93 -5.43
N ASP A 157 -6.95 7.64 -5.14
CA ASP A 157 -7.58 7.18 -3.90
C ASP A 157 -6.52 6.92 -2.83
N SER A 158 -6.96 6.56 -1.62
CA SER A 158 -6.08 6.27 -0.47
C SER A 158 -5.15 5.06 -0.69
N SER A 159 -5.52 4.11 -1.56
CA SER A 159 -4.69 2.91 -1.76
C SER A 159 -3.51 3.14 -2.70
N ALA A 160 -3.73 3.82 -3.83
CA ALA A 160 -2.64 4.14 -4.75
C ALA A 160 -1.66 5.15 -4.15
N SER A 161 -2.18 6.10 -3.37
CA SER A 161 -1.38 7.08 -2.65
C SER A 161 -0.60 6.44 -1.49
N GLY A 162 -1.26 5.58 -0.72
CA GLY A 162 -0.63 4.72 0.30
C GLY A 162 0.52 3.90 -0.23
N SER A 163 0.26 3.19 -1.33
CA SER A 163 1.27 2.37 -1.98
C SER A 163 2.49 3.20 -2.43
N ALA A 164 2.30 4.48 -2.79
CA ALA A 164 3.39 5.34 -3.21
C ALA A 164 4.37 5.62 -2.06
N TRP A 165 3.92 5.99 -0.85
CA TRP A 165 4.83 6.19 0.27
C TRP A 165 5.32 4.89 0.90
N ALA A 166 4.54 3.81 0.78
CA ALA A 166 4.90 2.52 1.35
C ALA A 166 5.96 1.78 0.53
N THR A 167 5.96 1.94 -0.79
CA THR A 167 6.80 1.13 -1.70
C THR A 167 7.73 1.94 -2.60
N GLY A 168 7.52 3.26 -2.71
CA GLY A 168 8.28 4.12 -3.63
C GLY A 168 7.90 3.92 -5.11
N THR A 169 6.79 3.24 -5.39
CA THR A 169 6.29 2.91 -6.73
C THR A 169 4.88 3.47 -6.90
N LYS A 170 4.63 4.20 -8.00
CA LYS A 170 3.26 4.66 -8.34
C LYS A 170 2.43 3.51 -8.90
N THR A 171 1.14 3.51 -8.60
CA THR A 171 0.19 2.48 -9.04
C THR A 171 -1.19 3.07 -9.33
N TYR A 172 -2.16 2.22 -9.66
CA TYR A 172 -3.55 2.58 -10.01
C TYR A 172 -4.47 2.60 -8.78
N ASN A 173 -5.55 3.38 -8.81
CA ASN A 173 -6.52 3.43 -7.71
C ASN A 173 -7.12 2.04 -7.43
N ASN A 174 -7.36 1.71 -6.15
CA ASN A 174 -7.65 0.38 -5.61
C ASN A 174 -6.44 -0.55 -5.44
N ALA A 175 -5.27 -0.29 -6.01
CA ALA A 175 -4.10 -1.13 -5.77
C ALA A 175 -3.59 -0.94 -4.33
N VAL A 176 -3.18 -2.04 -3.69
CA VAL A 176 -2.44 -2.04 -2.42
C VAL A 176 -1.09 -2.70 -2.71
N ASP A 177 -0.01 -1.92 -2.68
CA ASP A 177 1.40 -2.35 -2.83
C ASP A 177 1.68 -3.28 -4.02
N VAL A 178 0.98 -3.10 -5.13
CA VAL A 178 1.28 -3.73 -6.42
C VAL A 178 1.55 -2.65 -7.47
N ASP A 179 2.43 -2.94 -8.42
CA ASP A 179 2.62 -2.06 -9.58
C ASP A 179 1.43 -2.15 -10.57
N VAL A 180 1.47 -1.38 -11.66
CA VAL A 180 0.42 -1.40 -12.70
C VAL A 180 0.29 -2.75 -13.43
N TYR A 181 1.25 -3.65 -13.25
CA TYR A 181 1.25 -5.02 -13.78
C TYR A 181 0.78 -6.05 -12.74
N GLY A 182 0.46 -5.60 -11.52
CA GLY A 182 0.05 -6.44 -10.40
C GLY A 182 1.20 -7.06 -9.62
N ASN A 183 2.46 -6.75 -9.91
CA ASN A 183 3.60 -7.31 -9.18
C ASN A 183 3.69 -6.67 -7.79
N PRO A 184 3.69 -7.47 -6.70
CA PRO A 184 3.90 -6.96 -5.35
C PRO A 184 5.23 -6.22 -5.21
N GLN A 185 5.16 -5.01 -4.66
CA GLN A 185 6.31 -4.16 -4.33
C GLN A 185 6.54 -4.23 -2.82
N LEU A 186 7.78 -4.43 -2.36
CA LEU A 186 8.05 -4.53 -0.93
C LEU A 186 7.71 -3.22 -0.22
N ASN A 187 6.97 -3.31 0.87
CA ASN A 187 6.57 -2.15 1.66
C ASN A 187 7.51 -1.87 2.84
N LEU A 188 7.38 -0.69 3.44
CA LEU A 188 8.25 -0.23 4.53
C LEU A 188 8.27 -1.17 5.75
N PHE A 189 7.20 -1.90 6.05
CA PHE A 189 7.20 -2.87 7.16
C PHE A 189 8.02 -4.11 6.84
N GLU A 190 7.89 -4.65 5.62
CA GLU A 190 8.70 -5.78 5.18
C GLU A 190 10.18 -5.41 5.20
N LEU A 191 10.53 -4.21 4.69
CA LEU A 191 11.90 -3.72 4.70
C LEU A 191 12.42 -3.46 6.13
N ALA A 192 11.60 -2.88 7.02
CA ALA A 192 11.96 -2.66 8.41
C ALA A 192 12.20 -3.97 9.16
N LYS A 193 11.33 -4.97 8.96
CA LYS A 193 11.48 -6.31 9.54
C LYS A 193 12.71 -7.04 9.01
N ALA A 194 12.98 -6.97 7.71
CA ALA A 194 14.18 -7.52 7.12
C ALA A 194 15.47 -6.91 7.72
N ALA A 195 15.40 -5.65 8.16
CA ALA A 195 16.47 -4.96 8.88
C ALA A 195 16.44 -5.17 10.41
N GLY A 196 15.55 -6.03 10.93
CA GLY A 196 15.42 -6.35 12.35
C GLY A 196 14.82 -5.23 13.21
N LYS A 197 14.13 -4.26 12.60
CA LYS A 197 13.44 -3.17 13.30
C LYS A 197 12.03 -3.57 13.72
N ALA A 198 11.55 -2.95 14.79
CA ALA A 198 10.16 -3.11 15.20
C ALA A 198 9.21 -2.29 14.31
N THR A 199 7.95 -2.71 14.22
CA THR A 199 6.92 -2.14 13.33
C THR A 199 5.60 -1.93 14.08
N GLY A 200 4.97 -0.78 13.89
CA GLY A 200 3.68 -0.44 14.50
C GLY A 200 2.73 0.28 13.56
N ASN A 201 1.44 -0.09 13.59
CA ASN A 201 0.38 0.48 12.77
C ASN A 201 -0.80 0.88 13.68
N VAL A 202 -1.18 2.16 13.66
CA VAL A 202 -2.30 2.69 14.46
C VAL A 202 -3.23 3.47 13.55
N THR A 203 -4.54 3.22 13.64
CA THR A 203 -5.53 3.92 12.81
C THR A 203 -6.87 4.06 13.55
N THR A 204 -7.66 5.07 13.17
CA THR A 204 -9.09 5.15 13.56
C THR A 204 -10.04 4.44 12.57
N ALA A 205 -9.54 3.91 11.44
CA ALA A 205 -10.31 3.13 10.48
C ALA A 205 -10.33 1.62 10.81
N GLU A 206 -11.06 0.87 10.00
CA GLU A 206 -10.85 -0.56 9.83
C GLU A 206 -9.37 -0.80 9.46
N ILE A 207 -8.65 -1.68 10.16
CA ILE A 207 -7.23 -1.99 9.86
C ILE A 207 -7.04 -2.59 8.44
N GLN A 208 -8.13 -3.03 7.79
CA GLN A 208 -8.13 -3.48 6.40
C GLN A 208 -8.28 -2.35 5.38
N ASP A 209 -8.62 -1.13 5.83
CA ASP A 209 -8.71 0.01 4.93
C ASP A 209 -7.33 0.34 4.33
N ALA A 210 -7.32 1.11 3.24
CA ALA A 210 -6.14 1.23 2.40
C ALA A 210 -4.89 1.72 3.13
N THR A 211 -4.98 2.82 3.89
CA THR A 211 -3.84 3.44 4.57
C THR A 211 -3.11 2.49 5.54
N PRO A 212 -3.77 1.73 6.43
CA PRO A 212 -3.08 0.71 7.21
C PRO A 212 -2.67 -0.49 6.36
N ALA A 213 -3.49 -0.91 5.38
CA ALA A 213 -3.24 -2.10 4.56
C ALA A 213 -1.99 -2.01 3.68
N VAL A 214 -1.58 -0.81 3.23
CA VAL A 214 -0.34 -0.58 2.44
C VAL A 214 0.96 -0.76 3.25
N LEU A 215 0.88 -1.09 4.53
CA LEU A 215 2.04 -1.54 5.30
C LEU A 215 1.98 -3.03 5.62
N GLU A 216 0.91 -3.72 5.26
CA GLU A 216 0.63 -5.07 5.77
C GLU A 216 0.22 -6.07 4.69
N SER A 217 -0.05 -5.64 3.46
CA SER A 217 -0.61 -6.52 2.42
C SER A 217 -0.28 -6.07 1.00
N HIS A 218 -0.44 -6.99 0.04
CA HIS A 218 -0.46 -6.67 -1.38
C HIS A 218 -1.79 -7.14 -1.97
N SER A 219 -2.48 -6.28 -2.72
CA SER A 219 -3.74 -6.65 -3.35
C SER A 219 -3.99 -5.86 -4.62
N SER A 220 -4.61 -6.53 -5.59
CA SER A 220 -5.10 -5.85 -6.79
C SER A 220 -6.30 -4.94 -6.52
N GLU A 221 -6.98 -5.13 -5.39
CA GLU A 221 -8.21 -4.45 -5.00
C GLU A 221 -8.24 -4.16 -3.50
N ARG A 222 -8.28 -2.89 -3.12
CA ARG A 222 -8.37 -2.47 -1.72
C ARG A 222 -9.59 -3.07 -1.02
N GLY A 223 -10.67 -3.35 -1.74
CA GLY A 223 -11.87 -3.97 -1.18
C GLY A 223 -11.68 -5.42 -0.69
N CYS A 224 -10.53 -6.06 -0.95
CA CYS A 224 -10.24 -7.44 -0.59
C CYS A 224 -9.94 -7.65 0.91
N TYR A 225 -10.82 -7.14 1.78
CA TYR A 225 -10.57 -7.04 3.22
C TYR A 225 -10.43 -8.40 3.94
N GLY A 226 -11.21 -9.41 3.57
CA GLY A 226 -11.21 -10.69 4.27
C GLY A 226 -11.48 -11.89 3.35
N PRO A 227 -11.26 -13.13 3.83
CA PRO A 227 -11.31 -14.36 3.02
C PRO A 227 -12.73 -14.76 2.60
N GLN A 228 -13.74 -14.16 3.23
CA GLN A 228 -15.13 -14.51 3.00
C GLN A 228 -16.01 -13.27 2.81
N GLY A 229 -17.28 -13.50 2.50
CA GLY A 229 -18.24 -12.47 2.18
C GLY A 229 -18.78 -11.72 3.40
N LYS A 230 -20.04 -11.99 3.77
CA LYS A 230 -20.65 -11.35 4.95
C LYS A 230 -19.84 -11.64 6.20
N THR A 231 -19.83 -10.69 7.11
CA THR A 231 -19.07 -10.72 8.37
C THR A 231 -19.54 -11.78 9.36
N ASP A 232 -20.74 -12.33 9.15
CA ASP A 232 -21.32 -13.45 9.91
C ASP A 232 -20.98 -14.83 9.32
N GLY A 233 -20.16 -14.87 8.25
CA GLY A 233 -19.81 -16.10 7.57
C GLY A 233 -20.94 -16.76 6.79
N SER A 234 -22.11 -16.11 6.64
CA SER A 234 -23.29 -16.69 5.98
C SER A 234 -23.23 -16.66 4.44
N SER A 235 -22.25 -15.96 3.85
CA SER A 235 -22.04 -15.95 2.41
C SER A 235 -20.56 -15.79 2.06
N ASN A 236 -20.11 -16.50 1.03
CA ASN A 236 -18.84 -16.20 0.37
C ASN A 236 -19.10 -15.29 -0.85
N ASP A 237 -18.68 -14.04 -0.75
CA ASP A 237 -18.68 -13.09 -1.87
C ASP A 237 -17.32 -12.44 -2.09
N ALA A 238 -16.25 -13.09 -1.62
CA ALA A 238 -14.88 -12.62 -1.74
C ALA A 238 -14.51 -12.31 -3.20
N ALA A 239 -14.96 -13.12 -4.16
CA ALA A 239 -14.78 -12.89 -5.59
C ALA A 239 -15.40 -11.56 -6.12
N LYS A 240 -16.35 -10.94 -5.41
CA LYS A 240 -16.86 -9.61 -5.80
C LYS A 240 -15.86 -8.52 -5.48
N ARG A 241 -15.04 -8.73 -4.45
CA ARG A 241 -14.13 -7.74 -3.86
C ARG A 241 -12.67 -7.98 -4.21
N CYS A 242 -12.28 -9.23 -4.42
CA CYS A 242 -10.93 -9.66 -4.74
C CYS A 242 -10.84 -10.17 -6.17
N LEU A 243 -9.64 -10.12 -6.76
CA LEU A 243 -9.29 -10.99 -7.87
C LEU A 243 -9.28 -12.44 -7.37
N VAL A 244 -10.01 -13.34 -8.03
CA VAL A 244 -10.20 -14.73 -7.59
C VAL A 244 -8.86 -15.46 -7.37
N ASN A 245 -7.87 -15.20 -8.23
CA ASN A 245 -6.54 -15.79 -8.14
C ASN A 245 -5.72 -15.32 -6.93
N GLN A 246 -6.08 -14.18 -6.31
CA GLN A 246 -5.44 -13.71 -5.09
C GLN A 246 -5.90 -14.51 -3.85
N LEU A 247 -7.08 -15.11 -3.87
CA LEU A 247 -7.66 -15.80 -2.71
C LEU A 247 -6.86 -17.07 -2.34
N LYS A 248 -6.68 -17.34 -1.03
CA LYS A 248 -5.85 -18.46 -0.54
C LYS A 248 -6.35 -19.82 -1.02
N GLU A 249 -7.67 -20.02 -1.10
CA GLU A 249 -8.26 -21.26 -1.63
C GLU A 249 -7.94 -21.54 -3.09
N ASN A 250 -7.55 -20.50 -3.85
CA ASN A 250 -7.13 -20.61 -5.24
C ASN A 250 -5.60 -20.56 -5.41
N GLY A 251 -4.85 -20.65 -4.30
CA GLY A 251 -3.39 -20.65 -4.31
C GLY A 251 -2.77 -19.25 -4.36
N GLY A 252 -3.52 -18.19 -4.05
CA GLY A 252 -3.01 -16.84 -3.93
C GLY A 252 -2.57 -16.43 -2.53
N ILE A 253 -2.00 -15.24 -2.42
CA ILE A 253 -1.43 -14.71 -1.17
C ILE A 253 -2.47 -14.35 -0.10
N GLY A 254 -3.76 -14.33 -0.45
CA GLY A 254 -4.88 -14.16 0.46
C GLY A 254 -5.48 -12.76 0.50
N SER A 255 -6.48 -12.60 1.36
CA SER A 255 -7.10 -11.30 1.66
C SER A 255 -6.19 -10.42 2.53
N ILE A 256 -6.55 -9.14 2.66
CA ILE A 256 -5.81 -8.17 3.47
C ILE A 256 -5.72 -8.62 4.94
N SER A 257 -6.82 -9.09 5.55
CA SER A 257 -6.82 -9.55 6.95
C SER A 257 -5.89 -10.75 7.17
N GLU A 258 -5.82 -11.68 6.21
CA GLU A 258 -4.93 -12.83 6.32
C GLU A 258 -3.46 -12.43 6.13
N GLN A 259 -3.19 -11.57 5.16
CA GLN A 259 -1.86 -11.07 4.85
C GLN A 259 -1.28 -10.21 5.98
N LEU A 260 -2.11 -9.45 6.69
CA LEU A 260 -1.70 -8.67 7.84
C LEU A 260 -1.16 -9.53 8.98
N LEU A 261 -1.78 -10.69 9.21
CA LEU A 261 -1.28 -11.68 10.16
C LEU A 261 0.07 -12.27 9.70
N ASP A 262 0.22 -12.50 8.41
CA ASP A 262 1.48 -13.01 7.82
C ASP A 262 2.61 -11.95 7.89
N THR A 263 2.30 -10.67 7.67
CA THR A 263 3.24 -9.54 7.83
C THR A 263 3.69 -9.41 9.28
N ARG A 264 2.77 -9.58 10.24
CA ARG A 264 3.09 -9.72 11.67
C ARG A 264 3.76 -8.51 12.32
N ALA A 265 3.19 -7.32 12.18
CA ALA A 265 3.65 -6.13 12.91
C ALA A 265 3.68 -6.37 14.44
N ASP A 266 4.62 -5.72 15.13
CA ASP A 266 4.74 -5.86 16.59
C ASP A 266 3.53 -5.26 17.30
N VAL A 267 2.96 -4.19 16.74
CA VAL A 267 1.78 -3.50 17.26
C VAL A 267 0.82 -3.14 16.12
N THR A 268 -0.41 -3.65 16.16
CA THR A 268 -1.51 -3.20 15.27
C THR A 268 -2.72 -2.82 16.13
N ILE A 269 -3.15 -1.55 16.04
CA ILE A 269 -4.29 -1.02 16.81
C ILE A 269 -5.23 -0.24 15.86
N GLY A 270 -6.52 -0.58 15.86
CA GLY A 270 -7.52 0.16 15.07
C GLY A 270 -8.92 -0.44 15.18
N GLY A 271 -9.76 -0.30 14.16
CA GLY A 271 -11.08 -0.93 14.05
C GLY A 271 -11.07 -2.20 13.19
N GLY A 272 -12.23 -2.61 12.67
CA GLY A 272 -12.34 -3.67 11.65
C GLY A 272 -12.40 -5.12 12.19
N SER A 273 -12.83 -5.33 13.44
CA SER A 273 -12.90 -6.68 14.03
C SER A 273 -13.86 -7.62 13.30
N LYS A 274 -14.86 -7.08 12.59
CA LYS A 274 -15.88 -7.87 11.89
C LYS A 274 -15.32 -8.82 10.82
N TYR A 275 -14.19 -8.49 10.17
CA TYR A 275 -13.57 -9.40 9.18
C TYR A 275 -12.77 -10.51 9.83
N PHE A 276 -12.33 -10.34 11.08
CA PHE A 276 -11.62 -11.39 11.78
C PHE A 276 -12.53 -12.55 12.20
N ARG A 277 -13.84 -12.32 12.20
CA ARG A 277 -14.86 -13.37 12.43
C ARG A 277 -15.11 -14.23 11.18
N GLN A 278 -14.57 -13.85 10.01
CA GLN A 278 -14.69 -14.63 8.78
C GLN A 278 -13.79 -15.86 8.80
N THR A 279 -14.20 -16.90 8.08
CA THR A 279 -13.48 -18.17 8.00
C THR A 279 -12.44 -18.16 6.87
N VAL A 280 -11.21 -18.55 7.19
CA VAL A 280 -10.13 -18.81 6.23
C VAL A 280 -10.51 -20.00 5.34
N GLN A 281 -10.43 -19.82 4.03
CA GLN A 281 -10.92 -20.81 3.05
C GLN A 281 -9.83 -21.76 2.54
N GLY A 282 -8.54 -21.42 2.72
CA GLY A 282 -7.41 -22.21 2.23
C GLY A 282 -6.13 -22.00 3.04
N GLY A 283 -5.12 -22.85 2.79
CA GLY A 283 -3.84 -22.82 3.51
C GLY A 283 -3.90 -23.45 4.91
N GLU A 284 -2.85 -23.18 5.70
CA GLU A 284 -2.59 -23.78 7.03
C GLU A 284 -3.77 -23.66 8.01
N TYR A 285 -4.50 -22.54 7.96
CA TYR A 285 -5.59 -22.21 8.88
C TYR A 285 -6.99 -22.42 8.29
N ALA A 286 -7.11 -23.16 7.18
CA ALA A 286 -8.40 -23.43 6.53
C ALA A 286 -9.43 -23.98 7.53
N GLY A 287 -10.63 -23.41 7.52
CA GLY A 287 -11.72 -23.76 8.43
C GLY A 287 -11.71 -23.06 9.78
N LYS A 288 -10.67 -22.28 10.10
CA LYS A 288 -10.63 -21.40 11.29
C LYS A 288 -11.06 -20.00 10.94
N THR A 289 -11.56 -19.26 11.92
CA THR A 289 -11.70 -17.81 11.77
C THR A 289 -10.33 -17.14 11.71
N VAL A 290 -10.24 -15.99 11.06
CA VAL A 290 -8.99 -15.21 11.06
C VAL A 290 -8.62 -14.79 12.50
N TRP A 291 -9.59 -14.63 13.40
CA TRP A 291 -9.35 -14.40 14.82
C TRP A 291 -8.71 -15.59 15.53
N GLU A 292 -9.16 -16.81 15.24
CA GLU A 292 -8.53 -18.05 15.75
C GLU A 292 -7.11 -18.21 15.18
N GLN A 293 -6.92 -17.93 13.88
CA GLN A 293 -5.60 -17.87 13.26
C GLN A 293 -4.67 -16.92 14.02
N ALA A 294 -5.11 -15.68 14.32
CA ALA A 294 -4.31 -14.72 15.07
C ALA A 294 -3.88 -15.28 16.45
N LYS A 295 -4.80 -15.91 17.18
CA LYS A 295 -4.50 -16.52 18.49
C LYS A 295 -3.47 -17.65 18.37
N GLU A 296 -3.59 -18.49 17.34
CA GLU A 296 -2.63 -19.58 17.10
C GLU A 296 -1.25 -19.08 16.66
N MET A 297 -1.19 -17.95 15.96
CA MET A 297 0.05 -17.24 15.62
C MET A 297 0.67 -16.49 16.81
N GLY A 298 0.06 -16.57 18.00
CA GLY A 298 0.58 -16.06 19.26
C GLY A 298 0.28 -14.58 19.54
N TYR A 299 -0.70 -13.99 18.85
CA TYR A 299 -1.06 -12.59 19.08
C TYR A 299 -1.71 -12.36 20.44
N GLN A 300 -1.36 -11.24 21.07
CA GLN A 300 -2.13 -10.62 22.13
C GLN A 300 -3.34 -9.92 21.49
N ALA A 301 -4.42 -10.68 21.27
CA ALA A 301 -5.63 -10.22 20.59
C ALA A 301 -6.64 -9.59 21.57
N VAL A 302 -7.03 -8.34 21.34
CA VAL A 302 -8.04 -7.58 22.10
C VAL A 302 -9.16 -7.12 21.16
N GLU A 303 -10.42 -7.36 21.53
CA GLU A 303 -11.59 -6.99 20.73
C GLU A 303 -12.54 -6.10 21.55
N ASN A 304 -12.80 -4.89 21.07
CA ASN A 304 -13.79 -3.95 21.60
C ASN A 304 -13.66 -3.67 23.13
N ASP A 305 -12.42 -3.66 23.65
CA ASP A 305 -12.14 -3.45 25.08
C ASP A 305 -10.99 -2.43 25.28
N PRO A 306 -11.34 -1.13 25.48
CA PRO A 306 -10.38 -0.08 25.77
C PRO A 306 -9.53 -0.33 27.02
N ALA A 307 -10.09 -0.95 28.06
CA ALA A 307 -9.35 -1.20 29.30
C ALA A 307 -8.29 -2.29 29.09
N ALA A 308 -8.64 -3.36 28.38
CA ALA A 308 -7.69 -4.41 28.02
C ALA A 308 -6.60 -3.90 27.07
N MET A 309 -6.94 -3.06 26.08
CA MET A 309 -5.94 -2.41 25.19
C MET A 309 -4.92 -1.60 26.01
N ASN A 310 -5.41 -0.79 26.96
CA ASN A 310 -4.55 0.02 27.82
C ASN A 310 -3.69 -0.82 28.78
N ALA A 311 -4.11 -2.03 29.12
CA ALA A 311 -3.38 -2.96 29.98
C ALA A 311 -2.35 -3.83 29.21
N LEU A 312 -2.25 -3.71 27.89
CA LEU A 312 -1.28 -4.46 27.10
C LEU A 312 0.16 -4.08 27.48
N GLU A 313 0.99 -5.12 27.56
CA GLU A 313 2.43 -5.05 27.84
C GLU A 313 3.20 -5.81 26.76
N TYR A 314 4.44 -5.41 26.53
CA TYR A 314 5.33 -6.11 25.62
C TYR A 314 5.62 -7.53 26.13
N LYS A 315 5.52 -8.51 25.23
CA LYS A 315 5.89 -9.90 25.48
C LYS A 315 6.65 -10.44 24.27
N GLU A 316 7.82 -11.03 24.54
CA GLU A 316 8.66 -11.62 23.50
C GLU A 316 7.87 -12.64 22.68
N GLY A 317 7.95 -12.53 21.35
CA GLY A 317 7.22 -13.38 20.41
C GLY A 317 5.69 -13.21 20.39
N GLN A 318 5.08 -12.28 21.14
CA GLN A 318 3.62 -12.10 21.19
C GLN A 318 3.20 -10.69 20.73
N PRO A 319 3.03 -10.47 19.41
CA PRO A 319 2.64 -9.19 18.84
C PRO A 319 1.23 -8.78 19.28
N VAL A 320 0.95 -7.48 19.26
CA VAL A 320 -0.35 -6.94 19.66
C VAL A 320 -1.28 -6.80 18.45
N LEU A 321 -2.52 -7.25 18.60
CA LEU A 321 -3.64 -6.97 17.70
C LEU A 321 -4.82 -6.46 18.52
N ALA A 322 -5.09 -5.16 18.51
CA ALA A 322 -6.17 -4.56 19.28
C ALA A 322 -7.20 -3.90 18.35
N LEU A 323 -8.37 -4.51 18.21
CA LEU A 323 -9.45 -4.05 17.33
C LEU A 323 -10.61 -3.49 18.15
N MET A 324 -10.78 -2.17 18.14
CA MET A 324 -11.63 -1.40 19.07
C MET A 324 -13.07 -1.18 18.59
N SER A 325 -13.37 -1.54 17.34
CA SER A 325 -14.71 -1.47 16.76
C SER A 325 -14.89 -2.53 15.67
N ASP A 326 -16.15 -2.89 15.39
CA ASP A 326 -16.50 -3.79 14.28
C ASP A 326 -16.08 -3.21 12.92
N GLY A 327 -16.33 -1.92 12.71
CA GLY A 327 -15.91 -1.16 11.53
C GLY A 327 -14.93 -0.04 11.90
N ASN A 328 -15.04 1.11 11.22
CA ASN A 328 -14.34 2.33 11.61
C ASN A 328 -14.71 2.75 13.05
N MET A 329 -13.78 3.41 13.74
CA MET A 329 -14.02 3.88 15.10
C MET A 329 -14.97 5.10 15.09
N PRO A 330 -15.81 5.28 16.13
CA PRO A 330 -16.70 6.44 16.23
C PRO A 330 -15.92 7.77 16.32
N THR A 331 -16.40 8.80 15.63
CA THR A 331 -15.73 10.11 15.59
C THR A 331 -15.89 10.94 16.86
N LYS A 332 -14.95 11.87 17.10
CA LYS A 332 -14.90 12.72 18.31
C LYS A 332 -16.11 13.64 18.48
N PHE A 333 -16.54 14.29 17.40
CA PHE A 333 -17.71 15.16 17.42
C PHE A 333 -18.92 14.52 16.74
N ASN A 334 -20.11 14.93 17.17
CA ASN A 334 -21.36 14.59 16.52
C ASN A 334 -21.38 15.16 15.10
N ALA A 335 -22.04 14.43 14.20
CA ALA A 335 -22.16 14.84 12.82
C ALA A 335 -22.94 16.17 12.69
N SER A 336 -22.37 17.09 11.90
CA SER A 336 -23.08 18.21 11.30
C SER A 336 -23.62 17.82 9.94
N LYS A 337 -24.59 18.60 9.45
CA LYS A 337 -25.19 18.41 8.15
C LYS A 337 -24.96 19.64 7.28
N ALA A 338 -24.26 19.47 6.15
CA ALA A 338 -24.21 20.49 5.11
C ALA A 338 -25.58 20.64 4.44
N THR A 339 -26.03 21.88 4.25
CA THR A 339 -27.33 22.19 3.66
C THR A 339 -27.20 23.13 2.47
N ALA A 340 -28.25 23.20 1.65
CA ALA A 340 -28.36 24.25 0.66
C ALA A 340 -28.36 25.64 1.33
N LYS A 341 -28.08 26.68 0.55
CA LYS A 341 -28.06 28.07 1.03
C LYS A 341 -29.33 28.41 1.81
N ASP A 342 -29.16 28.72 3.09
CA ASP A 342 -30.24 29.11 4.00
C ASP A 342 -29.78 30.26 4.92
N PRO A 343 -30.35 31.49 4.77
CA PRO A 343 -30.04 32.62 5.65
C PRO A 343 -30.28 32.35 7.14
N SER A 344 -31.13 31.38 7.49
CA SER A 344 -31.38 31.01 8.89
C SER A 344 -30.15 30.39 9.55
N LYS A 345 -29.27 29.74 8.76
CA LYS A 345 -28.00 29.15 9.21
C LYS A 345 -26.92 30.21 9.46
N ASP A 346 -26.99 31.35 8.77
CA ASP A 346 -26.13 32.50 9.08
C ASP A 346 -26.48 33.12 10.44
N ALA A 347 -27.78 33.19 10.75
CA ALA A 347 -28.27 33.70 12.04
C ALA A 347 -28.06 32.69 13.19
N ASN A 348 -28.10 31.39 12.89
CA ASN A 348 -27.96 30.30 13.86
C ASN A 348 -26.83 29.34 13.42
N PRO A 349 -25.56 29.78 13.52
CA PRO A 349 -24.43 28.97 13.10
C PRO A 349 -24.29 27.71 13.98
N THR A 350 -23.80 26.64 13.37
CA THR A 350 -23.57 25.34 14.02
C THR A 350 -22.42 25.44 15.02
N VAL A 351 -22.62 24.83 16.19
CA VAL A 351 -21.58 24.58 17.19
C VAL A 351 -21.47 23.08 17.36
N CYS A 352 -20.28 22.53 17.09
CA CYS A 352 -19.99 21.12 17.23
C CYS A 352 -20.05 20.69 18.69
N THR A 353 -20.50 19.46 18.93
CA THR A 353 -20.64 18.85 20.25
C THR A 353 -19.92 17.51 20.27
N VAL A 354 -19.43 17.10 21.45
CA VAL A 354 -18.76 15.81 21.63
C VAL A 354 -19.75 14.66 21.41
N ASN A 355 -19.30 13.63 20.72
CA ASN A 355 -20.04 12.40 20.52
C ASN A 355 -19.88 11.48 21.73
N ASP A 356 -21.00 11.08 22.34
CA ASP A 356 -20.99 10.18 23.51
C ASP A 356 -20.46 8.78 23.18
N GLN A 357 -20.49 8.38 21.90
CA GLN A 357 -19.93 7.10 21.43
C GLN A 357 -18.43 7.17 21.13
N TRP A 358 -17.81 8.35 21.18
CA TRP A 358 -16.37 8.48 20.95
C TRP A 358 -15.56 7.71 22.00
N LEU A 359 -14.73 6.79 21.54
CA LEU A 359 -13.96 5.89 22.42
C LEU A 359 -12.83 6.61 23.18
N GLY A 360 -12.48 7.84 22.81
CA GLY A 360 -11.59 8.69 23.60
C GLY A 360 -12.09 8.96 25.02
N ASN A 361 -13.42 9.00 25.23
CA ASN A 361 -14.01 9.10 26.58
C ASN A 361 -13.76 7.86 27.45
N GLN A 362 -13.28 6.76 26.85
CA GLN A 362 -12.98 5.48 27.48
C GLN A 362 -11.48 5.16 27.46
N GLY A 363 -10.63 6.11 27.08
CA GLY A 363 -9.18 5.93 26.99
C GLY A 363 -8.72 5.19 25.72
N SER A 364 -9.47 5.29 24.62
CA SER A 364 -9.08 4.75 23.31
C SER A 364 -9.26 5.80 22.21
N SER A 365 -8.78 7.02 22.46
CA SER A 365 -8.60 8.06 21.43
C SER A 365 -7.39 7.73 20.57
N LEU A 366 -7.23 8.38 19.40
CA LEU A 366 -6.03 8.19 18.59
C LEU A 366 -4.76 8.45 19.40
N LYS A 367 -4.75 9.48 20.23
CA LYS A 367 -3.66 9.76 21.19
C LYS A 367 -3.39 8.60 22.14
N ASP A 368 -4.44 7.99 22.70
CA ASP A 368 -4.28 6.88 23.67
C ASP A 368 -3.71 5.63 22.98
N MET A 369 -4.16 5.34 21.75
CA MET A 369 -3.62 4.25 20.94
C MET A 369 -2.16 4.52 20.52
N SER A 370 -1.83 5.74 20.10
CA SER A 370 -0.45 6.14 19.78
C SER A 370 0.46 6.04 21.01
N LYS A 371 -0.04 6.46 22.17
CA LYS A 371 0.65 6.27 23.46
C LYS A 371 0.95 4.81 23.72
N LYS A 372 -0.06 3.93 23.64
CA LYS A 372 0.13 2.50 23.87
C LYS A 372 1.11 1.89 22.88
N ALA A 373 1.03 2.26 21.60
CA ALA A 373 1.97 1.79 20.60
C ALA A 373 3.42 2.20 20.92
N LEU A 374 3.66 3.46 21.30
CA LEU A 374 4.99 3.91 21.73
C LEU A 374 5.48 3.17 22.98
N GLU A 375 4.63 2.94 23.99
CA GLU A 375 5.00 2.17 25.18
C GLU A 375 5.45 0.75 24.83
N LEU A 376 4.70 0.05 23.97
CA LEU A 376 5.01 -1.32 23.53
C LEU A 376 6.27 -1.38 22.68
N LEU A 377 6.43 -0.45 21.73
CA LEU A 377 7.62 -0.36 20.89
C LEU A 377 8.87 0.02 21.69
N ASN A 378 8.76 0.92 22.67
CA ASN A 378 9.88 1.26 23.54
C ASN A 378 10.27 0.11 24.48
N ALA A 379 9.32 -0.73 24.88
CA ALA A 379 9.60 -1.92 25.67
C ALA A 379 10.19 -3.08 24.84
N ASN A 380 10.09 -3.03 23.51
CA ASN A 380 10.61 -4.08 22.61
C ASN A 380 12.15 -4.02 22.49
N PRO A 381 12.90 -5.08 22.84
CA PRO A 381 14.35 -5.13 22.68
C PRO A 381 14.84 -4.87 21.26
N ALA A 382 14.10 -5.30 20.23
CA ALA A 382 14.45 -5.05 18.84
C ALA A 382 14.43 -3.55 18.50
N SER A 383 13.47 -2.81 19.06
CA SER A 383 13.42 -1.35 18.95
C SER A 383 14.59 -0.68 19.68
N GLN A 384 14.99 -1.21 20.82
CA GLN A 384 16.15 -0.67 21.55
C GLN A 384 17.46 -0.84 20.76
N SER A 385 17.65 -1.98 20.09
CA SER A 385 18.86 -2.24 19.30
C SER A 385 18.83 -1.60 17.91
N ASN A 386 17.71 -1.70 17.20
CA ASN A 386 17.62 -1.41 15.77
C ASN A 386 16.67 -0.25 15.45
N GLY A 387 15.84 0.19 16.40
CA GLY A 387 14.81 1.20 16.22
C GLY A 387 13.50 0.67 15.67
N PHE A 388 12.55 1.57 15.40
CA PHE A 388 11.22 1.21 14.92
C PHE A 388 10.70 2.11 13.79
N PHE A 389 9.71 1.60 13.07
CA PHE A 389 8.85 2.40 12.19
C PHE A 389 7.39 2.30 12.68
N LEU A 390 6.75 3.45 12.87
CA LEU A 390 5.37 3.56 13.36
C LEU A 390 4.55 4.44 12.41
N GLN A 391 3.45 3.91 11.88
CA GLN A 391 2.42 4.70 11.18
C GLN A 391 1.24 4.96 12.11
N ILE A 392 0.74 6.19 12.10
CA ILE A 392 -0.45 6.64 12.84
C ILE A 392 -1.37 7.38 11.88
N GLU A 393 -2.63 6.96 11.81
CA GLU A 393 -3.62 7.51 10.89
C GLU A 393 -4.83 8.13 11.62
N GLY A 394 -5.15 9.37 11.28
CA GLY A 394 -6.45 9.99 11.52
C GLY A 394 -7.36 9.80 10.31
N ALA A 395 -8.05 8.66 10.24
CA ALA A 395 -8.67 8.19 9.01
C ALA A 395 -10.02 8.86 8.68
N SER A 396 -10.79 9.21 9.70
CA SER A 396 -12.14 9.76 9.49
C SER A 396 -12.14 11.26 9.17
N ILE A 397 -10.99 11.89 8.93
CA ILE A 397 -10.94 13.25 8.36
C ILE A 397 -11.54 13.21 6.96
N ASP A 398 -11.01 12.33 6.09
CA ASP A 398 -11.52 12.01 4.75
C ASP A 398 -12.98 11.56 4.80
N LYS A 399 -13.30 10.54 5.59
CA LYS A 399 -14.65 9.95 5.63
C LYS A 399 -15.73 10.95 5.99
N GLN A 400 -15.40 11.92 6.85
CA GLN A 400 -16.34 12.97 7.23
C GLN A 400 -16.40 14.11 6.20
N ASP A 401 -15.33 14.31 5.41
CA ASP A 401 -15.37 15.21 4.26
C ASP A 401 -16.23 14.64 3.12
N HIS A 402 -16.06 13.36 2.79
CA HIS A 402 -16.97 12.58 1.93
C HIS A 402 -18.45 12.83 2.27
N ALA A 403 -18.76 12.82 3.57
CA ALA A 403 -20.12 12.99 4.09
C ALA A 403 -20.61 14.45 4.16
N GLY A 404 -19.79 15.44 3.76
CA GLY A 404 -20.13 16.86 3.94
C GLY A 404 -20.31 17.26 5.42
N ASN A 405 -19.60 16.57 6.32
CA ASN A 405 -19.76 16.66 7.77
C ASN A 405 -18.60 17.42 8.42
N ALA A 406 -18.73 18.75 8.46
CA ALA A 406 -17.71 19.64 9.02
C ALA A 406 -17.37 19.35 10.49
N CYS A 407 -18.36 19.13 11.35
CA CYS A 407 -18.09 18.85 12.76
C CYS A 407 -17.36 17.52 12.96
N GLY A 408 -17.73 16.47 12.23
CA GLY A 408 -17.01 15.20 12.24
C GLY A 408 -15.55 15.42 11.84
N GLN A 409 -15.31 16.02 10.67
CA GLN A 409 -13.97 16.29 10.16
C GLN A 409 -13.09 17.08 11.14
N ILE A 410 -13.63 18.17 11.70
CA ILE A 410 -12.92 19.02 12.65
C ILE A 410 -12.57 18.24 13.92
N GLY A 411 -13.49 17.42 14.43
CA GLY A 411 -13.26 16.59 15.61
C GLY A 411 -12.16 15.55 15.40
N GLU A 412 -12.09 14.95 14.22
CA GLU A 412 -11.04 13.99 13.87
C GLU A 412 -9.68 14.68 13.70
N THR A 413 -9.65 15.87 13.11
CA THR A 413 -8.42 16.68 13.00
C THR A 413 -7.88 17.08 14.38
N ASP A 414 -8.77 17.34 15.35
CA ASP A 414 -8.40 17.63 16.74
C ASP A 414 -7.87 16.39 17.49
N ASP A 415 -8.41 15.19 17.25
CA ASP A 415 -7.85 13.95 17.82
C ASP A 415 -6.47 13.63 17.22
N PHE A 416 -6.30 13.89 15.92
CA PHE A 416 -5.03 13.76 15.21
C PHE A 416 -3.96 14.74 15.72
N ASP A 417 -4.29 16.01 15.91
CA ASP A 417 -3.38 17.00 16.50
C ASP A 417 -2.90 16.59 17.90
N GLN A 418 -3.81 16.09 18.75
CA GLN A 418 -3.45 15.62 20.09
C GLN A 418 -2.53 14.40 20.05
N ALA A 419 -2.70 13.49 19.09
CA ALA A 419 -1.80 12.35 18.91
C ALA A 419 -0.40 12.80 18.47
N ILE A 420 -0.31 13.75 17.53
CA ILE A 420 0.97 14.35 17.10
C ILE A 420 1.65 15.03 18.29
N SER A 421 0.92 15.88 19.01
CA SER A 421 1.45 16.61 20.16
C SER A 421 1.99 15.65 21.23
N TYR A 422 1.26 14.56 21.51
CA TYR A 422 1.73 13.54 22.44
C TYR A 422 3.03 12.89 21.98
N VAL A 423 3.13 12.48 20.70
CA VAL A 423 4.35 11.85 20.19
C VAL A 423 5.53 12.81 20.27
N LEU A 424 5.38 14.07 19.85
CA LEU A 424 6.47 15.06 19.91
C LEU A 424 6.99 15.27 21.34
N GLN A 425 6.13 15.16 22.35
CA GLN A 425 6.51 15.28 23.76
C GLN A 425 7.18 14.02 24.34
N ASN A 426 7.08 12.88 23.65
CA ASN A 426 7.46 11.56 24.18
C ASN A 426 8.48 10.81 23.31
N VAL A 427 9.05 11.45 22.28
CA VAL A 427 10.15 10.93 21.49
C VAL A 427 11.36 11.87 21.54
N ASP A 428 12.55 11.33 21.32
CA ASP A 428 13.78 12.12 21.18
C ASP A 428 13.96 12.52 19.72
N LEU A 429 13.73 13.79 19.39
CA LEU A 429 13.87 14.30 18.02
C LEU A 429 15.32 14.37 17.53
N SER A 430 16.32 14.03 18.36
CA SER A 430 17.70 13.83 17.91
C SER A 430 17.93 12.46 17.26
N ASP A 431 17.07 11.47 17.55
CA ASP A 431 17.15 10.11 17.00
C ASP A 431 15.87 9.66 16.27
N THR A 432 14.80 10.43 16.35
CA THR A 432 13.48 10.12 15.79
C THR A 432 13.08 11.14 14.73
N LEU A 433 12.76 10.67 13.52
CA LEU A 433 12.16 11.49 12.47
C LEU A 433 10.63 11.37 12.55
N VAL A 434 9.95 12.49 12.74
CA VAL A 434 8.49 12.59 12.72
C VAL A 434 8.07 13.28 11.43
N ILE A 435 7.15 12.66 10.68
CA ILE A 435 6.60 13.20 9.42
C ILE A 435 5.08 13.30 9.58
N VAL A 436 4.49 14.42 9.19
CA VAL A 436 3.04 14.65 9.15
C VAL A 436 2.64 15.07 7.76
N THR A 437 1.66 14.37 7.17
CA THR A 437 1.14 14.65 5.83
C THR A 437 -0.28 14.07 5.67
N ALA A 438 -0.83 14.16 4.46
CA ALA A 438 -2.08 13.53 4.05
C ALA A 438 -1.88 12.71 2.77
N ASP A 439 -2.73 11.73 2.51
CA ASP A 439 -2.64 10.89 1.32
C ASP A 439 -3.08 11.62 0.03
N HIS A 440 -4.15 12.42 0.10
CA HIS A 440 -4.63 13.33 -0.93
C HIS A 440 -5.35 14.56 -0.34
N ALA A 441 -5.72 15.51 -1.20
CA ALA A 441 -6.56 16.65 -0.81
C ALA A 441 -8.05 16.28 -0.92
N HIS A 442 -8.92 17.06 -0.30
CA HIS A 442 -10.37 16.84 -0.33
C HIS A 442 -11.14 18.10 -0.78
N THR A 443 -12.46 18.10 -0.62
CA THR A 443 -13.40 19.05 -1.22
C THR A 443 -13.69 20.27 -0.35
N SER A 444 -13.47 20.18 0.98
CA SER A 444 -13.97 21.20 1.89
C SER A 444 -13.32 22.56 1.58
N GLN A 445 -14.13 23.61 1.46
CA GLN A 445 -13.66 24.95 1.12
C GLN A 445 -14.20 26.02 2.06
N ILE A 446 -13.33 26.89 2.55
CA ILE A 446 -13.72 28.05 3.36
C ILE A 446 -14.16 29.18 2.43
N LEU A 447 -15.43 29.61 2.56
CA LEU A 447 -16.02 30.66 1.73
C LEU A 447 -16.50 31.86 2.56
N ASN A 448 -16.63 33.02 1.90
CA ASN A 448 -17.17 34.24 2.51
C ASN A 448 -18.69 34.15 2.77
N ALA A 449 -19.41 33.34 2.01
CA ALA A 449 -20.86 33.18 2.11
C ALA A 449 -21.28 31.84 1.51
N GLN A 450 -22.46 31.36 1.91
CA GLN A 450 -23.07 30.15 1.35
C GLN A 450 -23.26 30.30 -0.18
N PRO A 451 -22.66 29.42 -1.01
CA PRO A 451 -22.80 29.44 -2.45
C PRO A 451 -24.18 28.90 -2.87
N ALA A 452 -24.63 29.24 -4.07
CA ALA A 452 -25.92 28.79 -4.58
C ALA A 452 -25.91 27.36 -5.15
N TYR A 453 -24.72 26.85 -5.49
CA TYR A 453 -24.54 25.61 -6.27
C TYR A 453 -24.06 24.41 -5.46
N ALA A 454 -23.70 24.61 -4.20
CA ALA A 454 -23.08 23.61 -3.33
C ALA A 454 -23.74 23.62 -1.95
N LEU A 455 -23.57 22.54 -1.19
CA LEU A 455 -24.02 22.49 0.20
C LEU A 455 -22.94 23.08 1.11
N SER A 456 -23.35 23.64 2.24
CA SER A 456 -22.43 24.22 3.20
C SER A 456 -22.87 24.02 4.63
N THR A 457 -21.90 24.03 5.54
CA THR A 457 -22.13 24.17 6.98
C THR A 457 -21.66 25.56 7.40
N VAL A 458 -22.54 26.35 8.01
CA VAL A 458 -22.15 27.60 8.70
C VAL A 458 -21.80 27.25 10.13
N LEU A 459 -20.57 27.54 10.54
CA LEU A 459 -20.02 27.23 11.86
C LEU A 459 -19.77 28.50 12.67
N LYS A 460 -19.90 28.40 13.99
CA LYS A 460 -19.45 29.44 14.93
C LYS A 460 -18.03 29.10 15.39
N THR A 461 -17.05 29.95 15.03
CA THR A 461 -15.64 29.71 15.35
C THR A 461 -15.28 30.14 16.77
N ALA A 462 -14.08 29.75 17.24
CA ALA A 462 -13.50 30.20 18.51
C ALA A 462 -13.38 31.73 18.64
N ASP A 463 -13.22 32.46 17.53
CA ASP A 463 -13.21 33.94 17.50
C ASP A 463 -14.60 34.55 17.66
N GLY A 464 -15.65 33.72 17.75
CA GLY A 464 -17.03 34.18 17.77
C GLY A 464 -17.53 34.68 16.39
N ASN A 465 -16.81 34.41 15.30
CA ASN A 465 -17.22 34.74 13.94
C ASN A 465 -17.91 33.54 13.27
N ASN A 466 -18.64 33.81 12.18
CA ASN A 466 -19.16 32.74 11.34
C ASN A 466 -18.10 32.34 10.31
N MET A 467 -18.00 31.03 10.05
CA MET A 467 -17.22 30.47 8.96
C MET A 467 -18.12 29.57 8.11
N VAL A 468 -18.07 29.72 6.79
CA VAL A 468 -18.81 28.85 5.86
C VAL A 468 -17.86 27.82 5.29
N VAL A 469 -18.17 26.54 5.48
CA VAL A 469 -17.45 25.41 4.87
C VAL A 469 -18.36 24.78 3.81
N SER A 470 -17.89 24.77 2.57
CA SER A 470 -18.65 24.32 1.40
C SER A 470 -18.11 23.01 0.83
N TYR A 471 -19.02 22.20 0.29
CA TYR A 471 -18.77 20.88 -0.28
C TYR A 471 -19.43 20.79 -1.66
N GLY A 472 -18.65 20.55 -2.72
CA GLY A 472 -19.12 20.79 -4.09
C GLY A 472 -18.56 19.85 -5.16
N THR A 473 -18.13 18.64 -4.79
CA THR A 473 -17.53 17.67 -5.72
C THR A 473 -18.37 16.42 -5.99
N ALA A 474 -19.57 16.29 -5.41
CA ALA A 474 -20.49 15.19 -5.78
C ALA A 474 -20.72 15.13 -7.29
N GLN A 475 -20.52 13.93 -7.85
CA GLN A 475 -20.73 13.69 -9.28
C GLN A 475 -22.21 13.49 -9.63
N GLU A 476 -23.00 12.98 -8.69
CA GLU A 476 -24.44 12.76 -8.83
C GLU A 476 -25.21 13.50 -7.72
N ASP A 477 -26.49 13.77 -7.96
CA ASP A 477 -27.36 14.35 -6.93
C ASP A 477 -27.75 13.27 -5.91
N SER A 478 -26.92 13.12 -4.88
CA SER A 478 -27.07 12.15 -3.80
C SER A 478 -27.69 12.75 -2.53
N ARG A 479 -28.44 13.84 -2.69
CA ARG A 479 -29.08 14.50 -1.55
C ARG A 479 -30.14 13.60 -0.92
N ASP A 480 -30.15 13.58 0.40
CA ASP A 480 -31.12 12.90 1.22
C ASP A 480 -32.51 13.54 1.14
N GLU A 481 -33.51 12.87 1.75
CA GLU A 481 -34.90 13.36 1.78
C GLU A 481 -35.03 14.76 2.41
N GLU A 482 -34.04 15.18 3.20
CA GLU A 482 -33.95 16.47 3.86
C GLU A 482 -33.01 17.46 3.12
N GLY A 483 -32.47 17.07 1.96
CA GLY A 483 -31.65 17.91 1.08
C GLY A 483 -30.16 18.06 1.44
N GLY A 484 -29.64 17.27 2.39
CA GLY A 484 -28.20 17.18 2.69
C GLY A 484 -27.51 16.02 1.98
N TYR A 485 -26.17 15.95 1.97
CA TYR A 485 -25.48 14.77 1.42
C TYR A 485 -25.66 13.56 2.35
N ASN A 486 -26.07 12.42 1.79
CA ASN A 486 -26.20 11.17 2.53
C ASN A 486 -25.10 10.19 2.12
N GLY A 487 -24.02 10.12 2.90
CA GLY A 487 -23.23 8.89 2.92
C GLY A 487 -22.04 8.79 1.96
N GLY A 488 -21.40 9.90 1.62
CA GLY A 488 -20.00 9.86 1.19
C GLY A 488 -19.72 10.14 -0.29
N ASP A 489 -20.45 11.08 -0.88
CA ASP A 489 -20.36 11.33 -2.33
C ASP A 489 -19.42 12.48 -2.71
N MET A 490 -18.84 13.17 -1.73
CA MET A 490 -17.86 14.22 -2.04
C MET A 490 -16.53 13.61 -2.47
N GLU A 491 -16.15 13.82 -3.71
CA GLU A 491 -14.90 13.27 -4.24
C GLU A 491 -13.64 13.98 -3.69
N HIS A 492 -12.55 13.23 -3.65
CA HIS A 492 -11.19 13.74 -3.44
C HIS A 492 -10.81 14.79 -4.48
N THR A 493 -9.76 15.57 -4.21
CA THR A 493 -9.17 16.51 -5.17
C THR A 493 -7.68 16.27 -5.40
N GLY A 494 -7.21 16.58 -6.61
CA GLY A 494 -5.81 16.35 -7.03
C GLY A 494 -4.83 17.46 -6.65
N THR A 495 -5.19 18.30 -5.68
CA THR A 495 -4.35 19.42 -5.25
C THR A 495 -3.11 18.88 -4.52
N GLN A 496 -1.94 19.49 -4.78
CA GLN A 496 -0.75 19.21 -3.95
C GLN A 496 -1.02 19.60 -2.50
N LEU A 497 -0.45 18.88 -1.54
CA LEU A 497 -0.75 19.10 -0.13
C LEU A 497 0.51 19.20 0.72
N ARG A 498 0.37 19.81 1.90
CA ARG A 498 1.43 19.98 2.90
C ARG A 498 2.03 18.65 3.36
N ILE A 499 3.37 18.59 3.36
CA ILE A 499 4.16 17.64 4.13
C ILE A 499 5.10 18.41 5.07
N ALA A 500 5.16 18.00 6.34
CA ALA A 500 6.04 18.57 7.34
C ALA A 500 6.82 17.48 8.07
N ALA A 501 8.06 17.78 8.45
CA ALA A 501 8.90 16.84 9.17
C ALA A 501 9.78 17.53 10.21
N SER A 502 10.09 16.82 11.29
CA SER A 502 11.03 17.22 12.34
C SER A 502 11.90 16.02 12.76
N GLY A 503 13.19 16.25 12.99
CA GLY A 503 14.18 15.22 13.32
C GLY A 503 15.15 14.89 12.18
N PRO A 504 16.00 13.86 12.31
CA PRO A 504 17.08 13.58 11.37
C PRO A 504 16.58 13.38 9.94
N GLY A 505 17.06 14.19 9.00
CA GLY A 505 16.69 14.09 7.59
C GLY A 505 15.39 14.83 7.21
N ALA A 506 14.78 15.59 8.13
CA ALA A 506 13.55 16.34 7.88
C ALA A 506 13.63 17.34 6.72
N GLN A 507 14.83 17.82 6.35
CA GLN A 507 15.02 18.73 5.21
C GLN A 507 14.59 18.12 3.86
N ARG A 508 14.45 16.80 3.78
CA ARG A 508 14.06 16.08 2.56
C ARG A 508 12.64 16.38 2.09
N VAL A 509 11.77 16.89 2.97
CA VAL A 509 10.40 17.25 2.60
C VAL A 509 10.27 18.70 2.10
N ILE A 510 11.36 19.48 2.11
CA ILE A 510 11.35 20.89 1.69
C ILE A 510 11.16 21.00 0.18
N GLY A 511 10.30 21.95 -0.23
CA GLY A 511 10.05 22.26 -1.63
C GLY A 511 8.92 21.41 -2.21
N LEU A 512 9.03 21.07 -3.49
CA LEU A 512 8.05 20.25 -4.20
C LEU A 512 8.60 18.83 -4.40
N THR A 513 8.00 17.86 -3.71
CA THR A 513 8.32 16.44 -3.83
C THR A 513 7.17 15.66 -4.48
N ASP A 514 7.33 14.34 -4.67
CA ASP A 514 6.23 13.43 -4.99
C ASP A 514 5.96 12.52 -3.79
N GLN A 515 4.74 11.99 -3.64
CA GLN A 515 4.44 11.08 -2.53
C GLN A 515 5.36 9.86 -2.44
N THR A 516 5.92 9.38 -3.57
CA THR A 516 6.95 8.33 -3.58
C THR A 516 8.24 8.74 -2.89
N ASP A 517 8.55 10.02 -2.79
CA ASP A 517 9.72 10.52 -2.07
C ASP A 517 9.65 10.26 -0.56
N ASN A 518 8.44 10.08 -0.01
CA ASN A 518 8.26 9.76 1.40
C ASN A 518 8.80 8.35 1.71
N PHE A 519 8.64 7.38 0.80
CA PHE A 519 9.30 6.06 0.89
C PHE A 519 10.81 6.23 1.07
N TYR A 520 11.45 6.97 0.15
CA TYR A 520 12.90 7.16 0.19
C TYR A 520 13.34 7.93 1.43
N THR A 521 12.53 8.87 1.92
CA THR A 521 12.77 9.63 3.15
C THR A 521 12.81 8.71 4.36
N ILE A 522 11.77 7.89 4.54
CA ILE A 522 11.64 6.96 5.65
C ILE A 522 12.69 5.85 5.55
N ALA A 523 12.76 5.16 4.42
CA ALA A 523 13.70 4.07 4.19
C ALA A 523 15.16 4.53 4.31
N GLY A 524 15.49 5.70 3.75
CA GLY A 524 16.83 6.28 3.87
C GLY A 524 17.20 6.66 5.30
N ALA A 525 16.28 7.27 6.06
CA ALA A 525 16.51 7.61 7.46
C ALA A 525 16.73 6.35 8.31
N LEU A 526 15.95 5.30 8.08
CA LEU A 526 16.04 4.03 8.80
C LEU A 526 17.20 3.12 8.32
N GLY A 527 17.84 3.43 7.20
CA GLY A 527 18.89 2.59 6.60
C GLY A 527 18.36 1.30 5.96
N LEU A 528 17.17 1.34 5.37
CA LEU A 528 16.52 0.21 4.70
C LEU A 528 16.98 0.08 3.24
N ALA A 529 16.63 -1.03 2.60
CA ALA A 529 16.89 -1.27 1.18
C ALA A 529 16.01 -0.36 0.30
N THR A 530 16.60 0.72 -0.21
CA THR A 530 15.91 1.75 -1.01
C THR A 530 15.92 1.49 -2.51
N THR A 531 16.79 0.62 -3.03
CA THR A 531 16.85 0.32 -4.46
C THR A 531 16.39 -1.10 -4.74
N THR A 532 15.92 -1.36 -5.95
CA THR A 532 15.52 -2.71 -6.38
C THR A 532 16.65 -3.72 -6.16
N ASP A 533 17.91 -3.40 -6.47
CA ASP A 533 19.03 -4.32 -6.26
C ASP A 533 19.29 -4.61 -4.78
N GLN A 534 19.20 -3.59 -3.92
CA GLN A 534 19.31 -3.77 -2.46
C GLN A 534 18.18 -4.66 -1.94
N GLN A 535 16.95 -4.47 -2.42
CA GLN A 535 15.80 -5.26 -2.04
C GLN A 535 15.97 -6.72 -2.47
N LYS A 536 16.37 -6.98 -3.71
CA LYS A 536 16.63 -8.36 -4.20
C LYS A 536 17.75 -9.05 -3.42
N ALA A 537 18.78 -8.31 -3.00
CA ALA A 537 19.89 -8.84 -2.21
C ALA A 537 19.46 -9.31 -0.81
N LEU A 538 18.30 -8.88 -0.30
CA LEU A 538 17.74 -9.39 0.97
C LEU A 538 17.45 -10.90 0.92
N SER A 539 17.35 -11.49 -0.28
CA SER A 539 17.14 -12.93 -0.50
C SER A 539 18.44 -13.71 -0.79
N ASP A 540 19.63 -13.08 -0.71
CA ASP A 540 20.91 -13.73 -1.06
C ASP A 540 21.29 -14.91 -0.15
N ASN A 541 20.73 -14.96 1.06
CA ASN A 541 21.00 -16.00 2.05
C ASN A 541 19.81 -16.95 2.25
N ALA A 542 18.85 -16.96 1.33
CA ALA A 542 17.66 -17.78 1.48
C ALA A 542 18.01 -19.29 1.55
N GLU A 543 17.27 -20.01 2.37
CA GLU A 543 17.45 -21.43 2.66
C GLU A 543 16.09 -22.13 2.65
N VAL A 544 16.08 -23.35 2.12
CA VAL A 544 14.91 -24.24 2.14
C VAL A 544 15.30 -25.53 2.82
N LYS A 545 14.52 -25.95 3.82
CA LYS A 545 14.70 -27.22 4.54
C LYS A 545 13.46 -28.08 4.37
N VAL A 546 13.63 -29.32 3.94
CA VAL A 546 12.55 -30.30 3.85
C VAL A 546 12.56 -31.16 5.10
N ALA A 547 11.42 -31.24 5.78
CA ALA A 547 11.28 -31.96 7.04
C ALA A 547 10.04 -32.87 7.04
N THR A 548 10.03 -33.83 7.96
CA THR A 548 8.82 -34.61 8.30
C THR A 548 8.16 -34.07 9.56
N GLU A 549 6.88 -33.74 9.44
CA GLU A 549 6.04 -33.25 10.53
C GLU A 549 4.84 -34.17 10.69
N ASN A 550 4.74 -34.87 11.82
CA ASN A 550 3.61 -35.76 12.15
C ASN A 550 3.25 -36.80 11.06
N GLY A 551 4.24 -37.26 10.28
CA GLY A 551 4.04 -38.22 9.17
C GLY A 551 3.66 -37.57 7.84
N SER A 552 3.60 -36.24 7.75
CA SER A 552 3.53 -35.46 6.51
C SER A 552 4.87 -34.79 6.18
N TYR A 553 5.03 -34.37 4.94
CA TYR A 553 6.23 -33.68 4.47
C TYR A 553 5.93 -32.19 4.26
N ALA A 554 6.84 -31.34 4.72
CA ALA A 554 6.78 -29.90 4.55
C ALA A 554 8.16 -29.34 4.22
N ALA A 555 8.19 -28.14 3.65
CA ALA A 555 9.40 -27.37 3.46
C ALA A 555 9.31 -26.01 4.16
N ASP A 556 10.36 -25.69 4.90
CA ASP A 556 10.56 -24.41 5.55
C ASP A 556 11.44 -23.53 4.67
N ALA A 557 10.86 -22.48 4.10
CA ALA A 557 11.57 -21.44 3.37
C ALA A 557 11.88 -20.26 4.29
N THR A 558 13.16 -19.90 4.42
CA THR A 558 13.64 -18.80 5.27
C THR A 558 14.57 -17.89 4.48
N GLY A 559 14.65 -16.62 4.87
CA GLY A 559 15.61 -15.67 4.29
C GLY A 559 15.25 -15.15 2.90
N PHE A 560 14.04 -15.40 2.39
CA PHE A 560 13.51 -14.77 1.16
C PHE A 560 12.98 -13.35 1.43
N ASN A 561 13.73 -12.53 2.17
CA ASN A 561 13.26 -11.22 2.65
C ASN A 561 13.17 -10.15 1.55
N GLY A 562 13.67 -10.44 0.35
CA GLY A 562 13.56 -9.60 -0.85
C GLY A 562 12.35 -9.92 -1.72
N ASP A 563 11.42 -10.73 -1.21
CA ASP A 563 10.28 -11.26 -1.94
C ASP A 563 9.01 -11.15 -1.09
N ALA A 564 7.89 -10.85 -1.71
CA ALA A 564 6.57 -10.95 -1.09
C ALA A 564 5.88 -12.29 -1.43
N VAL A 565 6.29 -12.92 -2.55
CA VAL A 565 5.66 -14.13 -3.06
C VAL A 565 6.74 -15.15 -3.46
N LEU A 566 6.54 -16.39 -3.03
CA LEU A 566 7.30 -17.54 -3.52
C LEU A 566 6.49 -18.32 -4.55
N SER A 567 7.18 -18.85 -5.55
CA SER A 567 6.71 -19.99 -6.32
C SER A 567 7.48 -21.25 -5.93
N TYR A 568 6.86 -22.42 -6.05
CA TYR A 568 7.56 -23.69 -5.92
C TYR A 568 7.15 -24.69 -6.98
N GLU A 569 8.05 -25.62 -7.27
CA GLU A 569 7.84 -26.77 -8.14
C GLU A 569 8.44 -28.02 -7.48
N LEU A 570 7.63 -29.07 -7.35
CA LEU A 570 8.04 -30.37 -6.84
C LEU A 570 8.01 -31.39 -7.98
N LYS A 571 9.18 -31.97 -8.26
CA LYS A 571 9.38 -32.98 -9.30
C LYS A 571 9.67 -34.35 -8.71
N ASP A 572 9.19 -35.41 -9.37
CA ASP A 572 9.61 -36.79 -9.10
C ASP A 572 11.00 -37.09 -9.71
N LYS A 573 11.56 -38.27 -9.39
CA LYS A 573 12.83 -38.77 -9.96
C LYS A 573 12.87 -38.81 -11.50
N SER A 574 11.72 -38.91 -12.15
CA SER A 574 11.62 -38.92 -13.63
C SER A 574 11.59 -37.50 -14.22
N GLY A 575 11.57 -36.47 -13.38
CA GLY A 575 11.51 -35.06 -13.76
C GLY A 575 10.08 -34.54 -13.99
N ASN A 576 9.04 -35.32 -13.68
CA ASN A 576 7.66 -34.88 -13.83
C ASN A 576 7.26 -33.95 -12.68
N VAL A 577 6.63 -32.81 -12.99
CA VAL A 577 6.05 -31.93 -11.97
C VAL A 577 4.82 -32.59 -11.36
N ILE A 578 4.86 -32.87 -10.06
CA ILE A 578 3.78 -33.51 -9.32
C ILE A 578 3.00 -32.55 -8.42
N ALA A 579 3.60 -31.41 -8.08
CA ALA A 579 2.95 -30.28 -7.41
C ALA A 579 3.68 -28.98 -7.76
N ALA A 580 2.96 -27.87 -7.83
CA ALA A 580 3.53 -26.54 -7.99
C ALA A 580 2.57 -25.49 -7.40
N SER A 581 3.11 -24.35 -6.97
CA SER A 581 2.30 -23.19 -6.58
C SER A 581 1.53 -22.62 -7.78
N ASP A 582 0.37 -22.00 -7.54
CA ASP A 582 -0.31 -21.23 -8.58
C ASP A 582 0.57 -20.05 -9.05
N SER A 583 0.68 -19.88 -10.37
CA SER A 583 1.47 -18.83 -11.01
C SER A 583 0.68 -18.10 -12.10
N THR A 584 -0.65 -18.19 -12.06
CA THR A 584 -1.54 -17.56 -13.03
C THR A 584 -1.50 -16.03 -12.96
N THR A 585 -1.23 -15.46 -11.78
CA THR A 585 -1.06 -14.02 -11.58
C THR A 585 0.15 -13.72 -10.69
N PRO A 586 0.67 -12.48 -10.67
CA PRO A 586 1.75 -12.11 -9.74
C PRO A 586 1.35 -12.19 -8.26
N LEU A 587 0.05 -12.10 -7.95
CA LEU A 587 -0.55 -12.25 -6.62
C LEU A 587 -0.87 -13.72 -6.26
N SER A 588 -0.60 -14.64 -7.18
CA SER A 588 -0.69 -16.08 -6.95
C SER A 588 0.61 -16.61 -6.36
N GLY A 589 0.57 -17.58 -5.44
CA GLY A 589 1.75 -18.22 -4.86
C GLY A 589 1.71 -18.25 -3.34
N VAL A 590 2.86 -18.50 -2.73
CA VAL A 590 2.97 -18.58 -1.27
C VAL A 590 3.42 -17.21 -0.75
N ARG A 591 2.61 -16.56 0.11
CA ARG A 591 2.99 -15.30 0.75
C ARG A 591 4.22 -15.51 1.62
N VAL A 592 5.23 -14.65 1.45
CA VAL A 592 6.41 -14.63 2.30
C VAL A 592 6.07 -14.03 3.67
N LYS A 593 6.45 -14.73 4.73
CA LYS A 593 6.47 -14.19 6.10
C LYS A 593 7.85 -13.58 6.36
N THR A 594 8.02 -12.29 6.11
CA THR A 594 9.33 -11.61 6.17
C THR A 594 9.99 -11.74 7.55
N ALA A 595 11.29 -12.03 7.56
CA ALA A 595 12.10 -12.35 8.74
C ALA A 595 11.61 -13.56 9.57
N GLN A 596 10.73 -14.39 8.99
CA GLN A 596 10.17 -15.59 9.61
C GLN A 596 10.27 -16.79 8.66
N THR A 597 9.81 -17.95 9.13
CA THR A 597 9.70 -19.16 8.31
C THR A 597 8.40 -19.14 7.52
N THR A 598 8.51 -19.35 6.21
CA THR A 598 7.38 -19.58 5.31
C THR A 598 7.26 -21.07 5.03
N ALA A 599 6.24 -21.72 5.59
CA ALA A 599 6.01 -23.15 5.42
C ALA A 599 5.32 -23.45 4.07
N ILE A 600 5.74 -24.54 3.42
CA ILE A 600 5.19 -25.05 2.17
C ILE A 600 4.79 -26.51 2.39
N ALA A 601 3.50 -26.82 2.33
CA ALA A 601 3.00 -28.19 2.43
C ALA A 601 3.39 -29.00 1.18
N LEU A 602 3.89 -30.23 1.38
CA LEU A 602 4.30 -31.13 0.31
C LEU A 602 3.40 -32.38 0.24
N ASP A 603 2.09 -32.17 0.15
CA ASP A 603 1.04 -33.21 0.24
C ASP A 603 1.11 -34.33 -0.82
N LYS A 604 1.92 -34.14 -1.88
CA LYS A 604 2.11 -35.12 -2.96
C LYS A 604 3.35 -36.00 -2.79
N VAL A 605 4.14 -35.77 -1.74
CA VAL A 605 5.29 -36.61 -1.42
C VAL A 605 4.81 -37.95 -0.85
N ALA A 606 5.31 -39.04 -1.43
CA ALA A 606 5.06 -40.39 -0.98
C ALA A 606 6.38 -41.01 -0.48
N GLU A 607 6.31 -41.70 0.65
CA GLU A 607 7.44 -42.38 1.26
C GLU A 607 8.18 -43.32 0.30
N GLY A 608 9.50 -43.40 0.44
CA GLY A 608 10.39 -44.26 -0.33
C GLY A 608 10.83 -43.70 -1.70
N ASN A 609 10.25 -42.59 -2.16
CA ASN A 609 10.56 -41.98 -3.45
C ASN A 609 11.57 -40.83 -3.33
N GLU A 610 12.18 -40.48 -4.46
CA GLU A 610 13.08 -39.33 -4.60
C GLU A 610 12.36 -38.18 -5.30
N TYR A 611 12.66 -36.96 -4.84
CA TYR A 611 12.05 -35.72 -5.30
C TYR A 611 13.09 -34.60 -5.43
N THR A 612 12.78 -33.64 -6.28
CA THR A 612 13.47 -32.36 -6.39
C THR A 612 12.47 -31.24 -6.12
N LEU A 613 12.65 -30.48 -5.05
CA LEU A 613 11.89 -29.27 -4.75
C LEU A 613 12.69 -28.05 -5.19
N THR A 614 12.10 -27.16 -5.98
CA THR A 614 12.66 -25.84 -6.29
C THR A 614 11.72 -24.77 -5.76
N VAL A 615 12.24 -23.84 -4.97
CA VAL A 615 11.52 -22.66 -4.45
C VAL A 615 12.20 -21.42 -4.99
N THR A 616 11.42 -20.49 -5.53
CA THR A 616 11.90 -19.27 -6.18
C THR A 616 11.18 -18.05 -5.61
N GLY A 617 11.93 -17.06 -5.16
CA GLY A 617 11.41 -15.74 -4.85
C GLY A 617 11.05 -14.99 -6.13
N ARG A 618 9.82 -14.49 -6.24
CA ARG A 618 9.32 -13.91 -7.50
C ARG A 618 9.90 -12.54 -7.84
N GLN A 619 10.22 -11.72 -6.85
CA GLN A 619 10.75 -10.38 -7.07
C GLN A 619 12.27 -10.40 -7.19
N SER A 620 12.94 -11.23 -6.41
CA SER A 620 14.40 -11.40 -6.41
C SER A 620 14.90 -12.33 -7.51
N GLY A 621 14.07 -13.28 -7.95
CA GLY A 621 14.47 -14.37 -8.85
C GLY A 621 15.40 -15.40 -8.20
N LYS A 622 15.72 -15.25 -6.90
CA LYS A 622 16.60 -16.17 -6.18
C LYS A 622 15.90 -17.49 -5.99
N SER A 623 16.62 -18.58 -6.26
CA SER A 623 16.07 -19.93 -6.22
C SER A 623 16.91 -20.85 -5.35
N VAL A 624 16.23 -21.76 -4.66
CA VAL A 624 16.82 -22.83 -3.88
C VAL A 624 16.26 -24.15 -4.37
N THR A 625 17.15 -25.07 -4.75
CA THR A 625 16.79 -26.42 -5.19
C THR A 625 17.29 -27.43 -4.15
N VAL A 626 16.40 -28.34 -3.76
CA VAL A 626 16.64 -29.37 -2.76
C VAL A 626 16.24 -30.73 -3.33
N ASP A 627 17.23 -31.60 -3.54
CA ASP A 627 17.00 -33.01 -3.82
C ASP A 627 16.85 -33.77 -2.51
N PHE A 628 15.83 -34.61 -2.40
CA PHE A 628 15.59 -35.40 -1.18
C PHE A 628 14.94 -36.75 -1.47
N GLN A 629 15.21 -37.71 -0.60
CA GLN A 629 14.52 -38.99 -0.57
C GLN A 629 13.56 -39.00 0.61
N ALA A 630 12.27 -39.23 0.33
CA ALA A 630 11.24 -39.39 1.36
C ALA A 630 11.51 -40.69 2.14
N PRO A 631 11.83 -40.66 3.45
CA PRO A 631 12.16 -41.87 4.19
C PRO A 631 10.96 -42.82 4.26
N ALA A 632 11.20 -44.13 4.11
CA ALA A 632 10.17 -45.14 4.30
C ALA A 632 9.90 -45.42 5.78
N ALA A 633 8.64 -45.55 6.19
CA ALA A 633 8.26 -45.91 7.56
C ALA A 633 8.98 -47.17 8.04
N GLY A 634 9.77 -47.05 9.12
CA GLY A 634 10.50 -48.16 9.73
C GLY A 634 11.84 -48.52 9.08
N SER A 635 12.31 -47.76 8.08
CA SER A 635 13.66 -47.92 7.52
C SER A 635 14.74 -47.50 8.52
N SER A 636 15.91 -48.17 8.49
CA SER A 636 17.12 -47.76 9.20
C SER A 636 17.79 -46.51 8.61
N ASP A 637 17.33 -46.03 7.45
CA ASP A 637 17.75 -44.78 6.81
C ASP A 637 17.21 -43.57 7.58
N LYS A 638 17.77 -43.34 8.77
CA LYS A 638 17.56 -42.13 9.56
C LYS A 638 18.46 -41.02 9.01
N ASN A 639 18.17 -40.53 7.81
CA ASN A 639 18.81 -39.33 7.26
C ASN A 639 18.19 -38.03 7.81
N ALA A 640 17.10 -38.13 8.57
CA ALA A 640 16.55 -36.99 9.29
C ALA A 640 17.44 -36.63 10.49
N ASP A 641 17.76 -35.35 10.63
CA ASP A 641 18.45 -34.85 11.81
C ASP A 641 17.57 -34.92 13.07
N LYS A 642 18.07 -34.45 14.21
CA LYS A 642 17.33 -34.48 15.49
C LYS A 642 16.04 -33.65 15.46
N ASN A 643 15.86 -32.79 14.46
CA ASN A 643 14.70 -31.93 14.27
C ASN A 643 13.81 -32.42 13.11
N GLY A 644 14.06 -33.60 12.54
CA GLY A 644 13.26 -34.14 11.45
C GLY A 644 13.62 -33.61 10.06
N VAL A 645 14.67 -32.79 9.93
CA VAL A 645 15.10 -32.25 8.63
C VAL A 645 15.81 -33.34 7.83
N ILE A 646 15.31 -33.61 6.63
CA ILE A 646 15.79 -34.68 5.75
C ILE A 646 16.73 -34.14 4.66
N ALA A 647 16.49 -32.92 4.21
CA ALA A 647 17.35 -32.26 3.22
C ALA A 647 17.28 -30.73 3.37
N SER A 648 18.31 -30.05 2.90
CA SER A 648 18.37 -28.59 2.91
C SER A 648 19.15 -28.08 1.71
N GLY A 649 18.76 -26.93 1.19
CA GLY A 649 19.49 -26.20 0.17
C GLY A 649 19.56 -24.71 0.49
N LYS A 650 20.52 -24.02 -0.12
CA LYS A 650 20.67 -22.57 -0.02
C LYS A 650 20.74 -21.97 -1.42
N VAL A 651 20.53 -20.66 -1.51
CA VAL A 651 20.70 -19.94 -2.77
C VAL A 651 22.11 -20.17 -3.29
N ASN A 652 22.21 -20.70 -4.52
CA ASN A 652 23.49 -20.85 -5.21
C ASN A 652 23.77 -19.58 -6.01
N ASN A 653 24.65 -18.72 -5.51
CA ASN A 653 25.07 -17.48 -6.20
C ASN A 653 26.04 -17.72 -7.38
N ASN A 654 26.05 -18.92 -7.98
CA ASN A 654 26.98 -19.29 -9.05
C ASN A 654 26.24 -19.31 -10.41
N PRO A 655 26.41 -18.31 -11.29
CA PRO A 655 25.63 -18.15 -12.52
C PRO A 655 26.12 -19.07 -13.65
N LYS A 656 26.33 -20.36 -13.38
CA LYS A 656 26.72 -21.33 -14.41
C LYS A 656 25.68 -22.45 -14.54
N ALA A 657 24.91 -22.31 -15.62
CA ALA A 657 24.33 -23.37 -16.42
C ALA A 657 23.26 -24.24 -15.75
N ASP A 658 22.12 -23.64 -15.40
CA ASP A 658 20.82 -24.31 -15.55
C ASP A 658 20.00 -23.51 -16.56
N GLY A 659 19.89 -24.04 -17.78
CA GLY A 659 19.12 -23.47 -18.88
C GLY A 659 17.61 -23.61 -18.70
N SER A 660 17.08 -23.23 -17.53
CA SER A 660 15.64 -23.17 -17.27
C SER A 660 15.13 -21.74 -17.55
N PRO A 661 14.17 -21.54 -18.48
CA PRO A 661 13.73 -20.22 -18.92
C PRO A 661 12.83 -19.47 -17.93
N LEU A 662 12.86 -19.80 -16.64
CA LEU A 662 11.88 -19.31 -15.66
C LEU A 662 12.33 -18.06 -14.87
N GLY A 663 13.53 -17.54 -15.13
CA GLY A 663 14.06 -16.33 -14.48
C GLY A 663 13.73 -14.99 -15.15
N GLU A 664 13.03 -14.98 -16.30
CA GLU A 664 12.63 -13.75 -17.00
C GLU A 664 11.11 -13.53 -17.06
N THR A 665 10.33 -14.18 -16.20
CA THR A 665 8.86 -14.21 -16.30
C THR A 665 8.17 -12.88 -16.01
N GLY A 666 8.84 -11.90 -15.36
CA GLY A 666 8.33 -10.52 -15.27
C GLY A 666 8.20 -9.84 -16.64
N THR A 667 9.06 -10.20 -17.60
CA THR A 667 8.99 -9.70 -18.98
C THR A 667 8.37 -10.74 -19.93
N ALA A 668 8.55 -12.04 -19.68
CA ALA A 668 8.11 -13.09 -20.59
C ALA A 668 6.59 -13.34 -20.56
N VAL A 669 5.91 -13.13 -19.42
CA VAL A 669 4.43 -13.16 -19.40
C VAL A 669 3.87 -11.97 -20.19
N ALA A 670 4.52 -10.80 -20.14
CA ALA A 670 4.19 -9.67 -21.00
C ALA A 670 4.46 -9.99 -22.48
N VAL A 671 5.59 -10.60 -22.83
CA VAL A 671 5.93 -10.94 -24.23
C VAL A 671 5.02 -12.03 -24.81
N VAL A 672 4.62 -13.04 -24.03
CA VAL A 672 3.71 -14.10 -24.52
C VAL A 672 2.28 -13.59 -24.64
N ALA A 673 1.77 -12.79 -23.70
CA ALA A 673 0.45 -12.17 -23.81
C ALA A 673 0.39 -11.15 -24.97
N ILE A 674 1.45 -10.36 -25.18
CA ILE A 674 1.56 -9.42 -26.30
C ILE A 674 1.73 -10.15 -27.64
N ALA A 675 2.48 -11.26 -27.70
CA ALA A 675 2.66 -12.04 -28.93
C ALA A 675 1.36 -12.73 -29.38
N VAL A 676 0.57 -13.26 -28.45
CA VAL A 676 -0.74 -13.87 -28.75
C VAL A 676 -1.76 -12.80 -29.19
N ALA A 677 -1.75 -11.62 -28.57
CA ALA A 677 -2.60 -10.49 -28.97
C ALA A 677 -2.21 -9.89 -30.33
N MET A 678 -0.91 -9.76 -30.64
CA MET A 678 -0.44 -9.31 -31.95
C MET A 678 -0.76 -10.32 -33.07
N LEU A 679 -0.65 -11.63 -32.80
CA LEU A 679 -1.04 -12.65 -33.77
C LEU A 679 -2.55 -12.64 -34.05
N ALA A 680 -3.39 -12.37 -33.04
CA ALA A 680 -4.82 -12.19 -33.22
C ALA A 680 -5.17 -10.90 -34.01
N ALA A 681 -4.47 -9.80 -33.76
CA ALA A 681 -4.64 -8.54 -34.48
C ALA A 681 -4.18 -8.65 -35.96
N ILE A 682 -3.05 -9.30 -36.23
CA ILE A 682 -2.57 -9.57 -37.59
C ILE A 682 -3.53 -10.52 -38.32
N ALA A 683 -4.07 -11.54 -37.64
CA ALA A 683 -5.09 -12.42 -38.22
C ALA A 683 -6.40 -11.67 -38.55
N MET A 684 -6.82 -10.70 -37.74
CA MET A 684 -7.98 -9.86 -38.03
C MET A 684 -7.73 -8.87 -39.19
N ILE A 685 -6.53 -8.30 -39.29
CA ILE A 685 -6.13 -7.40 -40.40
C ILE A 685 -6.06 -8.18 -41.72
N ILE A 686 -5.51 -9.40 -41.72
CA ILE A 686 -5.50 -10.27 -42.92
C ILE A 686 -6.93 -10.67 -43.33
N LYS A 687 -7.84 -10.85 -42.36
CA LYS A 687 -9.25 -11.17 -42.62
C LYS A 687 -10.05 -9.97 -43.17
N THR A 688 -9.73 -8.74 -42.76
CA THR A 688 -10.36 -7.52 -43.29
C THR A 688 -9.82 -7.15 -44.68
N VAL A 689 -8.53 -7.34 -44.95
CA VAL A 689 -7.93 -7.10 -46.28
C VAL A 689 -8.39 -8.13 -47.33
N LYS A 690 -8.78 -9.34 -46.93
CA LYS A 690 -9.42 -10.33 -47.84
C LYS A 690 -10.89 -10.05 -48.16
N ILE A 691 -11.56 -9.15 -47.42
CA ILE A 691 -12.96 -8.78 -47.65
C ILE A 691 -13.07 -7.50 -48.51
N THR A 692 -11.95 -6.80 -48.77
CA THR A 692 -11.88 -5.59 -49.59
C THR A 692 -11.04 -5.74 -50.88
N ARG A 693 -10.93 -6.97 -51.42
CA ARG A 693 -10.43 -7.21 -52.78
C ARG A 693 -11.41 -8.03 -53.60
#